data_AF-A0A9E0PLW5-F1
#
_entry.id   AF-A0A9E0PLW5-F1
#
_cell.length_a   1.000
_cell.length_b   1.000
_cell.length_c   1.000
_cell.angle_alpha   90.00
_cell.angle_beta   90.00
_cell.angle_gamma   90.00
#
_symmetry.space_group_name_H-M   'P 1'
#
loop_
_entity.id
_entity.type
_entity.pdbx_description
1 polymer ?
#
loop_
_entity_poly.entity_id
_entity_poly.type
_entity_poly.pdbx_seq_one_letter_code
_entity_poly.pdbx_strand_id
1 'polypeptide(L)'
;MLAKPSRDLIQTVSLTVTFMAATLFSLALTKGSAGVAAIWLSNGVLAAMFLLLPWRLTLPAAVVCFVFNWLIGLALGNPTGVGLVFPVLNFTEAFATAWLARKACGQTMRLTSLKRVTQLLLFAIVPATAASSVVAADVLTLFGRSFDEVLSTWFYAHGLGMAIALPAVLLIARSDTVRDFHRQWPEQFGLYCLMAAVSVLAFVPVRFPTPIIVFPMMALIAFRLGPRGAAVGAMVLASISSSLLLGSQETHTGATWTMLEKTRGIQFLIGLNFFTSLATALAIADQKRLKRLWASRTRVARAAQARAVAAGKAKSEFLATMSHEIRTPMNSIIGFTEVLMNRSDLPEGAGRQLTLIDRAGSSLLTVVNDILDFSKMEAGEVDLSPRPVEPRAIAQDTLAIVAEVARRKGLDLQFNATGEVDRPVLIDDQRVRQILLNLLSNALKFTERGRVRLDLEATAEGAMTTLRFVVTDTGIGIPTEQATKLFKRFSQADSTVSRSHGGTGLGLAICKGLTELMGGRIGLDSAAGFGSVFWFEIDAPHAEAEAPATTGMRKIGDLGARVLLVDDHPVNRELGATVLTLLGCEVVLAENGEEAVAAARDGTCDLILMDVHMPRMDGLEATRLIRALGGACAKVPIIAMSADVMPEMEERCLKAGMVDAVGKPIQIEALHAVLAKWLDDARSKADAA
;
A
#
# COMPACT_ATOMS: atom_id res chain seq x y z
N MET A 1 18.58 -57.20 2.60
CA MET A 1 18.38 -55.75 2.74
C MET A 1 18.22 -55.43 4.22
N LEU A 2 19.26 -54.93 4.89
CA LEU A 2 19.17 -54.51 6.29
C LEU A 2 18.35 -53.22 6.37
N ALA A 3 17.22 -53.25 7.09
CA ALA A 3 16.36 -52.09 7.29
C ALA A 3 17.17 -50.95 7.93
N LYS A 4 17.12 -49.74 7.34
CA LYS A 4 17.76 -48.56 7.93
C LYS A 4 17.22 -48.38 9.36
N PRO A 5 18.10 -48.25 10.37
CA PRO A 5 17.66 -48.05 11.75
C PRO A 5 16.80 -46.80 11.85
N SER A 6 15.74 -46.86 12.67
CA SER A 6 14.85 -45.72 12.90
C SER A 6 15.64 -44.56 13.50
N ARG A 7 15.28 -43.32 13.14
CA ARG A 7 15.94 -42.09 13.63
C ARG A 7 16.02 -42.06 15.16
N ASP A 8 14.98 -42.53 15.82
CA ASP A 8 14.90 -42.60 17.28
C ASP A 8 15.91 -43.60 17.86
N LEU A 9 16.18 -44.73 17.18
CA LEU A 9 17.17 -45.71 17.61
C LEU A 9 18.59 -45.15 17.49
N ILE A 10 18.91 -44.49 16.37
CA ILE A 10 20.20 -43.81 16.18
C ILE A 10 20.41 -42.75 17.26
N GLN A 11 19.39 -41.95 17.55
CA GLN A 11 19.44 -40.92 18.59
C GLN A 11 19.59 -41.53 19.99
N THR A 12 18.94 -42.66 20.27
CA THR A 12 19.06 -43.39 21.54
C THR A 12 20.49 -43.89 21.75
N VAL A 13 21.07 -44.55 20.75
CA VAL A 13 22.46 -45.04 20.80
C VAL A 13 23.42 -43.87 20.95
N SER A 14 23.23 -42.80 20.17
CA SER A 14 24.07 -41.60 20.24
C SER A 14 24.04 -40.97 21.63
N LEU A 15 22.86 -40.74 22.22
CA LEU A 15 22.75 -40.15 23.56
C LEU A 15 23.34 -41.05 24.65
N THR A 16 23.20 -42.37 24.51
CA THR A 16 23.78 -43.34 25.45
C THR A 16 25.31 -43.30 25.41
N VAL A 17 25.90 -43.30 24.21
CA VAL A 17 27.35 -43.18 24.03
C VAL A 17 27.85 -41.81 24.53
N THR A 18 27.12 -40.73 24.23
CA THR A 18 27.45 -39.38 24.73
C THR A 18 27.40 -39.32 26.26
N PHE A 19 26.42 -39.99 26.91
CA PHE A 19 26.36 -40.08 28.37
C PHE A 19 27.57 -40.80 28.94
N MET A 20 27.96 -41.94 28.36
CA MET A 20 29.13 -42.71 28.80
C MET A 20 30.42 -41.89 28.67
N ALA A 21 30.62 -41.23 27.52
CA ALA A 21 31.76 -40.38 27.28
C ALA A 21 31.80 -39.17 28.23
N ALA A 22 30.66 -38.50 28.45
CA ALA A 22 30.56 -37.38 29.38
C ALA A 22 30.86 -37.82 30.83
N THR A 23 30.42 -39.02 31.23
CA THR A 23 30.69 -39.57 32.56
C THR A 23 32.18 -39.85 32.74
N LEU A 24 32.82 -40.53 31.78
CA LEU A 24 34.26 -40.79 31.81
C LEU A 24 35.09 -39.50 31.81
N PHE A 25 34.67 -38.51 31.02
CA PHE A 25 35.31 -37.20 30.99
C PHE A 25 35.19 -36.49 32.34
N SER A 26 34.00 -36.38 32.92
CA SER A 26 33.78 -35.76 34.24
C SER A 26 34.58 -36.48 35.34
N LEU A 27 34.72 -37.80 35.27
CA LEU A 27 35.54 -38.58 36.20
C LEU A 27 37.05 -38.38 36.01
N ALA A 28 37.53 -38.25 34.77
CA ALA A 28 38.92 -37.91 34.51
C ALA A 28 39.29 -36.56 35.17
N LEU A 29 38.37 -35.59 35.13
CA LEU A 29 38.51 -34.30 35.81
C LEU A 29 38.49 -34.40 37.34
N THR A 30 38.01 -35.50 37.91
CA THR A 30 37.90 -35.70 39.37
C THR A 30 39.22 -36.16 39.99
N LYS A 31 40.10 -36.81 39.20
CA LYS A 31 41.34 -37.45 39.70
C LYS A 31 42.40 -36.45 40.21
N GLY A 32 42.29 -35.16 39.90
CA GLY A 32 43.26 -34.12 40.31
C GLY A 32 42.79 -33.19 41.43
N SER A 33 41.54 -33.29 41.89
CA SER A 33 40.86 -32.24 42.69
C SER A 33 40.12 -32.81 43.88
N ALA A 34 40.81 -33.24 44.94
CA ALA A 34 40.21 -33.70 46.22
C ALA A 34 39.05 -34.72 46.11
N GLY A 35 38.86 -35.37 44.95
CA GLY A 35 37.74 -36.27 44.67
C GLY A 35 36.46 -35.62 44.13
N VAL A 36 36.48 -34.36 43.65
CA VAL A 36 35.30 -33.72 43.04
C VAL A 36 35.54 -33.24 41.60
N ALA A 37 34.60 -33.58 40.71
CA ALA A 37 34.66 -33.22 39.30
C ALA A 37 34.53 -31.71 39.09
N ALA A 38 35.37 -31.14 38.23
CA ALA A 38 35.25 -29.75 37.82
C ALA A 38 33.93 -29.44 37.11
N ILE A 39 33.40 -30.33 36.26
CA ILE A 39 32.08 -30.16 35.62
C ILE A 39 31.44 -31.53 35.44
N TRP A 40 30.17 -31.68 35.81
CA TRP A 40 29.42 -32.94 35.66
C TRP A 40 28.42 -32.88 34.50
N LEU A 41 28.87 -33.23 33.29
CA LEU A 41 28.10 -33.05 32.03
C LEU A 41 27.05 -34.14 31.79
N SER A 42 27.26 -35.34 32.37
CA SER A 42 26.47 -36.54 32.06
C SER A 42 24.98 -36.39 32.43
N ASN A 43 24.67 -35.71 33.53
CA ASN A 43 23.28 -35.49 33.95
C ASN A 43 22.50 -34.66 32.94
N GLY A 44 23.16 -33.71 32.25
CA GLY A 44 22.53 -32.91 31.19
C GLY A 44 22.17 -33.74 29.96
N VAL A 45 23.04 -34.68 29.60
CA VAL A 45 22.76 -35.66 28.53
C VAL A 45 21.61 -36.58 28.94
N LEU A 46 21.59 -37.03 30.20
CA LEU A 46 20.54 -37.90 30.73
C LEU A 46 19.17 -37.21 30.79
N ALA A 47 19.10 -35.94 31.21
CA ALA A 47 17.85 -35.17 31.12
C ALA A 47 17.42 -34.92 29.67
N ALA A 48 18.37 -34.68 28.76
CA ALA A 48 18.04 -34.58 27.34
C ALA A 48 17.45 -35.89 26.81
N MET A 49 17.94 -37.04 27.27
CA MET A 49 17.39 -38.36 26.96
C MET A 49 15.93 -38.48 27.43
N PHE A 50 15.61 -38.06 28.66
CA PHE A 50 14.23 -38.00 29.16
C PHE A 50 13.33 -37.03 28.39
N LEU A 51 13.88 -35.97 27.79
CA LEU A 51 13.11 -34.98 27.03
C LEU A 51 12.92 -35.30 25.55
N LEU A 52 13.86 -36.01 24.93
CA LEU A 52 13.91 -36.22 23.49
C LEU A 52 13.38 -37.58 23.05
N LEU A 53 13.53 -38.62 23.89
CA LEU A 53 13.17 -39.98 23.53
C LEU A 53 11.79 -40.38 24.10
N PRO A 54 11.06 -41.27 23.41
CA PRO A 54 9.84 -41.86 23.95
C PRO A 54 10.18 -42.85 25.07
N TRP A 55 9.28 -42.97 26.06
CA TRP A 55 9.50 -43.77 27.29
C TRP A 55 9.97 -45.22 27.03
N ARG A 56 9.46 -45.84 25.94
CA ARG A 56 9.84 -47.19 25.50
C ARG A 56 11.32 -47.35 25.16
N LEU A 57 12.00 -46.29 24.72
CA LEU A 57 13.43 -46.29 24.41
C LEU A 57 14.25 -45.68 25.54
N THR A 58 13.68 -44.71 26.26
CA THR A 58 14.36 -44.05 27.38
C THR A 58 14.62 -45.01 28.54
N LEU A 59 13.66 -45.85 28.92
CA LEU A 59 13.82 -46.79 30.03
C LEU A 59 15.01 -47.76 29.86
N PRO A 60 15.12 -48.54 28.75
CA PRO A 60 16.26 -49.44 28.58
C PRO A 60 17.59 -48.68 28.48
N ALA A 61 17.63 -47.53 27.80
CA ALA A 61 18.84 -46.72 27.72
C ALA A 61 19.26 -46.15 29.09
N ALA A 62 18.29 -45.69 29.89
CA ALA A 62 18.50 -45.24 31.26
C ALA A 62 19.06 -46.36 32.14
N VAL A 63 18.56 -47.59 32.02
CA VAL A 63 19.10 -48.76 32.74
C VAL A 63 20.56 -49.01 32.36
N VAL A 64 20.89 -48.99 31.07
CA VAL A 64 22.29 -49.14 30.59
C VAL A 64 23.19 -48.05 31.17
N CYS A 65 22.76 -46.80 31.12
CA CYS A 65 23.48 -45.67 31.72
C CYS A 65 23.64 -45.81 33.24
N PHE A 66 22.63 -46.33 33.94
CA PHE A 66 22.65 -46.53 35.39
C PHE A 66 23.67 -47.60 35.79
N VAL A 67 23.61 -48.75 35.13
CA VAL A 67 24.55 -49.87 35.34
C VAL A 67 25.97 -49.42 35.03
N PHE A 68 26.18 -48.68 33.94
CA PHE A 68 27.50 -48.14 33.60
C PHE A 68 28.05 -47.20 34.68
N ASN A 69 27.24 -46.26 35.16
CA ASN A 69 27.64 -45.34 36.24
C ASN A 69 28.00 -46.11 37.52
N TRP A 70 27.20 -47.12 37.87
CA TRP A 70 27.45 -47.96 39.05
C TRP A 70 28.75 -48.78 38.93
N LEU A 71 28.95 -49.48 37.80
CA LEU A 71 30.15 -50.29 37.55
C LEU A 71 31.43 -49.45 37.58
N ILE A 72 31.38 -48.23 37.07
CA ILE A 72 32.50 -47.29 37.16
C ILE A 72 32.77 -46.87 38.59
N GLY A 73 31.71 -46.59 39.37
CA GLY A 73 31.85 -46.29 40.80
C GLY A 73 32.57 -47.41 41.54
N LEU A 74 32.25 -48.67 41.24
CA LEU A 74 32.93 -49.85 41.78
C LEU A 74 34.39 -49.96 41.31
N ALA A 75 34.66 -49.70 40.03
CA ALA A 75 36.01 -49.73 39.46
C ALA A 75 36.94 -48.66 40.08
N LEU A 76 36.37 -47.59 40.64
CA LEU A 76 37.10 -46.55 41.38
C LEU A 76 37.31 -46.89 42.87
N GLY A 77 36.89 -48.07 43.32
CA GLY A 77 37.11 -48.55 44.69
C GLY A 77 36.06 -48.09 45.70
N ASN A 78 34.92 -47.52 45.28
CA ASN A 78 33.87 -47.13 46.21
C ASN A 78 33.20 -48.36 46.84
N PRO A 79 32.93 -48.36 48.17
CA PRO A 79 32.16 -49.43 48.83
C PRO A 79 30.82 -49.65 48.13
N THR A 80 30.35 -50.90 48.02
CA THR A 80 29.13 -51.25 47.26
C THR A 80 27.90 -50.46 47.69
N GLY A 81 27.74 -50.18 49.00
CA GLY A 81 26.66 -49.36 49.55
C GLY A 81 26.73 -47.89 49.13
N VAL A 82 27.93 -47.29 49.12
CA VAL A 82 28.15 -45.90 48.67
C VAL A 82 28.10 -45.80 47.14
N GLY A 83 28.51 -46.85 46.44
CA GLY A 83 28.52 -46.92 44.97
C GLY A 83 27.15 -46.81 44.33
N LEU A 84 26.07 -47.20 45.03
CA LEU A 84 24.68 -47.05 44.55
C LEU A 84 24.10 -45.65 44.77
N VAL A 85 24.61 -44.90 45.75
CA VAL A 85 24.11 -43.55 46.07
C VAL A 85 24.30 -42.60 44.90
N PHE A 86 25.48 -42.61 44.26
CA PHE A 86 25.78 -41.68 43.17
C PHE A 86 24.90 -41.88 41.91
N PRO A 87 24.71 -43.11 41.38
CA PRO A 87 23.77 -43.34 40.28
C PRO A 87 22.34 -42.94 40.63
N VAL A 88 21.85 -43.27 41.83
CA VAL A 88 20.49 -42.90 42.25
C VAL A 88 20.32 -41.38 42.26
N LEU A 89 21.20 -40.64 42.92
CA LEU A 89 21.12 -39.18 42.98
C LEU A 89 21.19 -38.55 41.58
N ASN A 90 22.14 -38.98 40.74
CA ASN A 90 22.29 -38.48 39.38
C ASN A 90 21.04 -38.68 38.51
N PHE A 91 20.43 -39.86 38.61
CA PHE A 91 19.21 -40.17 37.85
C PHE A 91 18.00 -39.40 38.37
N THR A 92 17.87 -39.27 39.70
CA THR A 92 16.79 -38.46 40.29
C THR A 92 16.91 -36.99 39.89
N GLU A 93 18.11 -36.42 39.90
CA GLU A 93 18.36 -35.03 39.48
C GLU A 93 18.04 -34.82 38.00
N ALA A 94 18.51 -35.73 37.12
CA ALA A 94 18.25 -35.65 35.68
C ALA A 94 16.75 -35.81 35.36
N PHE A 95 16.07 -36.73 36.04
CA PHE A 95 14.64 -36.92 35.89
C PHE A 95 13.83 -35.71 36.40
N ALA A 96 14.15 -35.20 37.59
CA ALA A 96 13.51 -34.03 38.17
C ALA A 96 13.69 -32.80 37.27
N THR A 97 14.90 -32.60 36.73
CA THR A 97 15.18 -31.52 35.77
C THR A 97 14.34 -31.68 34.50
N ALA A 98 14.27 -32.89 33.93
CA ALA A 98 13.46 -33.13 32.73
C ALA A 98 11.95 -32.91 33.00
N TRP A 99 11.47 -33.33 34.17
CA TRP A 99 10.08 -33.11 34.59
C TRP A 99 9.76 -31.62 34.76
N LEU A 100 10.58 -30.88 35.50
CA LEU A 100 10.45 -29.43 35.67
C LEU A 100 10.57 -28.69 34.34
N ALA A 101 11.49 -29.11 33.47
CA ALA A 101 11.69 -28.51 32.16
C ALA A 101 10.44 -28.63 31.28
N ARG A 102 9.76 -29.79 31.30
CA ARG A 102 8.47 -29.95 30.59
C ARG A 102 7.39 -29.03 31.14
N LYS A 103 7.35 -28.83 32.46
CA LYS A 103 6.39 -27.95 33.13
C LYS A 103 6.65 -26.47 32.81
N ALA A 104 7.91 -26.05 32.81
CA ALA A 104 8.31 -24.66 32.62
C ALA A 104 8.39 -24.22 31.14
N CYS A 105 8.83 -25.10 30.24
CA CYS A 105 9.10 -24.78 28.83
C CYS A 105 8.13 -25.44 27.83
N GLY A 106 7.19 -26.25 28.32
CA GLY A 106 6.19 -26.97 27.53
C GLY A 106 6.72 -28.22 26.82
N GLN A 107 5.82 -29.10 26.38
CA GLN A 107 6.17 -30.42 25.82
C GLN A 107 7.08 -30.38 24.58
N THR A 108 7.02 -29.30 23.81
CA THR A 108 7.80 -29.20 22.57
C THR A 108 9.26 -28.82 22.78
N MET A 109 9.69 -28.37 23.98
CA MET A 109 11.10 -28.09 24.34
C MET A 109 11.95 -27.43 23.25
N ARG A 110 11.42 -26.38 22.60
CA ARG A 110 12.16 -25.65 21.55
C ARG A 110 12.93 -24.47 22.15
N LEU A 111 14.26 -24.53 22.16
CA LEU A 111 15.14 -23.44 22.61
C LEU A 111 15.42 -22.46 21.46
N THR A 112 14.42 -21.66 21.09
CA THR A 112 14.51 -20.70 19.97
C THR A 112 14.78 -19.26 20.40
N SER A 113 14.81 -18.99 21.70
CA SER A 113 14.89 -17.64 22.24
C SER A 113 15.58 -17.66 23.59
N LEU A 114 16.25 -16.56 23.95
CA LEU A 114 16.90 -16.40 25.25
C LEU A 114 15.92 -16.66 26.41
N LYS A 115 14.69 -16.14 26.32
CA LYS A 115 13.62 -16.35 27.33
C LYS A 115 13.44 -17.82 27.72
N ARG A 116 13.45 -18.73 26.74
CA ARG A 116 13.23 -20.16 26.99
C ARG A 116 14.45 -20.83 27.61
N VAL A 117 15.66 -20.41 27.23
CA VAL A 117 16.89 -20.86 27.90
C VAL A 117 16.89 -20.38 29.35
N THR A 118 16.57 -19.11 29.60
CA THR A 118 16.47 -18.57 30.97
C THR A 118 15.42 -19.31 31.81
N GLN A 119 14.26 -19.65 31.23
CA GLN A 119 13.24 -20.44 31.92
C GLN A 119 13.74 -21.86 32.27
N LEU A 120 14.45 -22.52 31.35
CA LEU A 120 15.04 -23.84 31.59
C LEU A 120 16.06 -23.79 32.73
N LEU A 121 16.89 -22.74 32.78
CA LEU A 121 17.88 -22.55 33.84
C LEU A 121 17.20 -22.30 35.19
N LEU A 122 16.35 -21.28 35.29
CA LEU A 122 15.79 -20.81 36.56
C LEU A 122 14.73 -21.74 37.15
N PHE A 123 13.91 -22.39 36.30
CA PHE A 123 12.76 -23.17 36.78
C PHE A 123 12.96 -24.69 36.69
N ALA A 124 14.03 -25.17 36.04
CA ALA A 124 14.30 -26.60 35.94
C ALA A 124 15.64 -26.99 36.53
N ILE A 125 16.73 -26.41 36.03
CA ILE A 125 18.09 -26.82 36.40
C ILE A 125 18.42 -26.37 37.82
N VAL A 126 18.34 -25.07 38.12
CA VAL A 126 18.71 -24.53 39.44
C VAL A 126 17.91 -25.17 40.58
N PRO A 127 16.57 -25.34 40.50
CA PRO A 127 15.82 -25.99 41.57
C PRO A 127 16.14 -27.47 41.72
N ALA A 128 16.33 -28.20 40.63
CA ALA A 128 16.65 -29.62 40.68
C ALA A 128 18.05 -29.86 41.28
N THR A 129 19.04 -29.06 40.90
CA THR A 129 20.41 -29.18 41.41
C THR A 129 20.55 -28.66 42.84
N ALA A 130 19.77 -27.66 43.25
CA ALA A 130 19.71 -27.21 44.64
C ALA A 130 19.10 -28.29 45.55
N ALA A 131 18.02 -28.95 45.11
CA ALA A 131 17.42 -30.03 45.87
C ALA A 131 18.34 -31.25 45.95
N SER A 132 18.95 -31.67 44.83
CA SER A 132 19.88 -32.80 44.82
C SER A 132 21.14 -32.53 45.64
N SER A 133 21.65 -31.29 45.67
CA SER A 133 22.86 -30.96 46.44
C SER A 133 22.64 -31.07 47.95
N VAL A 134 21.45 -30.69 48.44
CA VAL A 134 21.08 -30.86 49.86
C VAL A 134 21.04 -32.34 50.21
N VAL A 135 20.32 -33.14 49.42
CA VAL A 135 20.22 -34.59 49.64
C VAL A 135 21.58 -35.27 49.53
N ALA A 136 22.41 -34.87 48.57
CA ALA A 136 23.76 -35.40 48.42
C ALA A 136 24.65 -35.05 49.62
N ALA A 137 24.57 -33.82 50.12
CA ALA A 137 25.30 -33.39 51.31
C ALA A 137 24.87 -34.18 52.55
N ASP A 138 23.57 -34.31 52.80
CA ASP A 138 23.03 -35.11 53.90
C ASP A 138 23.54 -36.56 53.86
N VAL A 139 23.39 -37.23 52.72
CA VAL A 139 23.75 -38.64 52.58
C VAL A 139 25.27 -38.85 52.65
N LEU A 140 26.07 -38.00 52.00
CA LEU A 140 27.52 -38.17 51.97
C LEU A 140 28.19 -37.76 53.29
N THR A 141 27.57 -36.89 54.09
CA THR A 141 28.03 -36.61 55.45
C THR A 141 27.90 -37.81 56.37
N LEU A 142 26.90 -38.68 56.18
CA LEU A 142 26.82 -39.97 56.89
C LEU A 142 28.01 -40.90 56.58
N PHE A 143 28.70 -40.67 55.46
CA PHE A 143 29.92 -41.38 55.06
C PHE A 143 31.21 -40.58 55.34
N GLY A 144 31.14 -39.56 56.21
CA GLY A 144 32.31 -38.81 56.69
C GLY A 144 32.77 -37.65 55.81
N ARG A 145 31.94 -37.16 54.88
CA ARG A 145 32.24 -35.96 54.06
C ARG A 145 31.69 -34.68 54.70
N SER A 146 32.36 -33.54 54.46
CA SER A 146 31.88 -32.22 54.91
C SER A 146 30.59 -31.82 54.19
N PHE A 147 29.56 -31.43 54.95
CA PHE A 147 28.27 -31.02 54.41
C PHE A 147 28.41 -29.80 53.47
N ASP A 148 29.07 -28.74 53.94
CA ASP A 148 29.21 -27.49 53.19
C ASP A 148 30.03 -27.66 51.89
N GLU A 149 31.06 -28.52 51.96
CA GLU A 149 31.90 -28.82 50.81
C GLU A 149 31.13 -29.62 49.74
N VAL A 150 30.38 -30.64 50.17
CA VAL A 150 29.54 -31.43 49.26
C VAL A 150 28.42 -30.57 48.69
N LEU A 151 27.69 -29.82 49.52
CA LEU A 151 26.58 -28.97 49.09
C LEU A 151 27.04 -27.99 48.00
N SER A 152 28.12 -27.24 48.28
CA SER A 152 28.63 -26.24 47.36
C SER A 152 29.19 -26.87 46.09
N THR A 153 30.03 -27.90 46.20
CA THR A 153 30.71 -28.47 45.04
C THR A 153 29.76 -29.27 44.16
N TRP A 154 28.80 -29.99 44.75
CA TRP A 154 27.73 -30.66 44.02
C TRP A 154 26.88 -29.66 43.24
N PHE A 155 26.40 -28.60 43.91
CA PHE A 155 25.56 -27.59 43.26
C PHE A 155 26.27 -26.92 42.07
N TYR A 156 27.53 -26.51 42.23
CA TYR A 156 28.26 -25.84 41.14
C TYR A 156 28.62 -26.81 40.01
N ALA A 157 29.18 -27.98 40.31
CA ALA A 157 29.64 -28.92 39.28
C ALA A 157 28.48 -29.53 38.49
N HIS A 158 27.40 -29.95 39.18
CA HIS A 158 26.22 -30.53 38.56
C HIS A 158 25.36 -29.45 37.91
N GLY A 159 25.09 -28.34 38.61
CA GLY A 159 24.31 -27.22 38.09
C GLY A 159 24.90 -26.65 36.81
N LEU A 160 26.21 -26.36 36.79
CA LEU A 160 26.88 -25.83 35.61
C LEU A 160 26.95 -26.87 34.47
N GLY A 161 27.29 -28.12 34.80
CA GLY A 161 27.37 -29.20 33.82
C GLY A 161 26.02 -29.45 33.13
N MET A 162 24.94 -29.44 33.92
CA MET A 162 23.56 -29.50 33.43
C MET A 162 23.21 -28.30 32.56
N ALA A 163 23.55 -27.10 33.02
CA ALA A 163 23.24 -25.84 32.36
C ALA A 163 23.96 -25.64 31.02
N ILE A 164 25.05 -26.36 30.79
CA ILE A 164 25.75 -26.42 29.50
C ILE A 164 25.24 -27.58 28.65
N ALA A 165 25.31 -28.81 29.19
CA ALA A 165 25.07 -30.02 28.41
C ALA A 165 23.60 -30.16 27.96
N LEU A 166 22.64 -29.83 28.83
CA LEU A 166 21.22 -29.99 28.49
C LEU A 166 20.81 -29.08 27.32
N PRO A 167 21.04 -27.75 27.35
CA PRO A 167 20.71 -26.90 26.20
C PRO A 167 21.52 -27.25 24.96
N ALA A 168 22.80 -27.61 25.10
CA ALA A 168 23.64 -28.00 23.97
C ALA A 168 23.09 -29.23 23.24
N VAL A 169 22.78 -30.30 23.97
CA VAL A 169 22.21 -31.53 23.40
C VAL A 169 20.84 -31.26 22.76
N LEU A 170 19.97 -30.47 23.41
CA LEU A 170 18.67 -30.11 22.84
C LEU A 170 18.79 -29.33 21.53
N LEU A 171 19.79 -28.45 21.40
CA LEU A 171 20.05 -27.69 20.18
C LEU A 171 20.65 -28.56 19.07
N ILE A 172 21.57 -29.46 19.41
CA ILE A 172 22.25 -30.36 18.45
C ILE A 172 21.27 -31.41 17.91
N ALA A 173 20.50 -32.05 18.79
CA ALA A 173 19.65 -33.18 18.43
C ALA A 173 18.46 -32.81 17.52
N ARG A 174 18.04 -31.54 17.52
CA ARG A 174 16.85 -31.09 16.77
C ARG A 174 17.24 -30.30 15.54
N SER A 175 17.02 -30.88 14.35
CA SER A 175 17.37 -30.39 13.00
C SER A 175 16.73 -29.08 12.57
N ASP A 176 15.61 -28.69 13.19
CA ASP A 176 14.65 -27.77 12.56
C ASP A 176 15.00 -26.27 12.73
N THR A 177 15.96 -25.95 13.59
CA THR A 177 16.35 -24.57 13.96
C THR A 177 17.41 -23.93 13.06
N VAL A 178 17.95 -24.61 12.04
CA VAL A 178 19.31 -24.31 11.49
C VAL A 178 19.41 -24.21 9.96
N ARG A 179 18.34 -23.92 9.22
CA ARG A 179 18.51 -23.63 7.77
C ARG A 179 19.37 -22.39 7.51
N ASP A 180 19.51 -21.50 8.49
CA ASP A 180 20.07 -20.15 8.31
C ASP A 180 21.56 -20.02 8.64
N PHE A 181 22.10 -21.06 9.26
CA PHE A 181 23.47 -21.12 9.76
C PHE A 181 24.20 -22.37 9.23
N HIS A 182 23.62 -23.05 8.24
CA HIS A 182 24.29 -24.17 7.59
C HIS A 182 25.44 -23.63 6.74
N ARG A 183 26.67 -23.98 7.12
CA ARG A 183 27.89 -23.71 6.38
C ARG A 183 28.43 -24.98 5.76
N GLN A 184 29.26 -24.86 4.72
CA GLN A 184 29.93 -26.01 4.14
C GLN A 184 30.82 -26.68 5.20
N TRP A 185 30.94 -28.01 5.14
CA TRP A 185 31.69 -28.80 6.12
C TRP A 185 33.14 -28.30 6.36
N PRO A 186 33.92 -27.87 5.34
CA PRO A 186 35.26 -27.34 5.56
C PRO A 186 35.32 -26.08 6.42
N GLU A 187 34.36 -25.15 6.26
CA GLU A 187 34.29 -23.92 7.08
C GLU A 187 33.97 -24.27 8.54
N GLN A 188 33.03 -25.19 8.77
CA GLN A 188 32.69 -25.65 10.13
C GLN A 188 33.89 -26.32 10.80
N PHE A 189 34.54 -27.23 10.09
CA PHE A 189 35.73 -27.93 10.58
C PHE A 189 36.86 -26.95 10.90
N GLY A 190 37.16 -26.03 9.99
CA GLY A 190 38.18 -24.98 10.20
C GLY A 190 37.91 -24.12 11.42
N LEU A 191 36.65 -23.71 11.65
CA LEU A 191 36.28 -22.91 12.83
C LEU A 191 36.44 -23.69 14.14
N TYR A 192 36.07 -24.98 14.18
CA TYR A 192 36.28 -25.79 15.38
C TYR A 192 37.75 -26.14 15.63
N CYS A 193 38.55 -26.38 14.58
CA CYS A 193 39.99 -26.54 14.70
C CYS A 193 40.67 -25.27 15.22
N LEU A 194 40.26 -24.11 14.71
CA LEU A 194 40.74 -22.82 15.22
C LEU A 194 40.34 -22.62 16.69
N MET A 195 39.09 -22.97 17.05
CA MET A 195 38.65 -22.94 18.45
C MET A 195 39.50 -23.85 19.34
N ALA A 196 39.83 -25.05 18.88
CA ALA A 196 40.69 -25.96 19.60
C ALA A 196 42.09 -25.36 19.81
N ALA A 197 42.71 -24.82 18.76
CA ALA A 197 44.02 -24.18 18.83
C ALA A 197 44.03 -22.97 19.77
N VAL A 198 43.02 -22.10 19.68
CA VAL A 198 42.83 -20.94 20.56
C VAL A 198 42.62 -21.39 22.01
N SER A 199 41.87 -22.47 22.23
CA SER A 199 41.67 -23.05 23.57
C SER A 199 42.95 -23.61 24.16
N VAL A 200 43.87 -24.15 23.36
CA VAL A 200 45.21 -24.56 23.85
C VAL A 200 46.05 -23.33 24.19
N LEU A 201 46.13 -22.36 23.27
CA LEU A 201 46.90 -21.12 23.45
C LEU A 201 46.44 -20.31 24.68
N ALA A 202 45.14 -20.30 24.94
CA ALA A 202 44.50 -19.64 26.08
C ALA A 202 45.02 -20.10 27.44
N PHE A 203 45.66 -21.27 27.52
CA PHE A 203 46.15 -21.87 28.76
C PHE A 203 47.65 -22.18 28.72
N VAL A 204 48.38 -21.66 27.71
CA VAL A 204 49.84 -21.65 27.72
C VAL A 204 50.32 -20.65 28.78
N PRO A 205 51.31 -21.00 29.61
CA PRO A 205 51.85 -20.11 30.64
C PRO A 205 52.60 -18.93 30.00
N VAL A 206 51.89 -17.82 29.79
CA VAL A 206 52.42 -16.55 29.29
C VAL A 206 52.09 -15.46 30.32
N ARG A 207 52.89 -14.39 30.40
CA ARG A 207 52.73 -13.30 31.40
C ARG A 207 51.43 -12.47 31.28
N PHE A 208 50.54 -12.78 30.35
CA PHE A 208 49.28 -12.05 30.09
C PHE A 208 48.06 -12.96 30.35
N PRO A 209 46.87 -12.41 30.69
CA PRO A 209 45.64 -13.18 30.84
C PRO A 209 45.15 -13.72 29.48
N THR A 210 45.77 -14.80 29.03
CA THR A 210 45.50 -15.53 27.79
C THR A 210 44.09 -16.12 27.67
N PRO A 211 43.33 -16.48 28.74
CA PRO A 211 41.98 -17.04 28.60
C PRO A 211 40.93 -16.12 27.95
N ILE A 212 41.16 -14.81 27.91
CA ILE A 212 40.22 -13.83 27.34
C ILE A 212 40.09 -14.00 25.81
N ILE A 213 41.10 -14.53 25.13
CA ILE A 213 41.11 -14.72 23.67
C ILE A 213 40.03 -15.70 23.17
N VAL A 214 39.48 -16.51 24.08
CA VAL A 214 38.41 -17.46 23.78
C VAL A 214 37.09 -16.75 23.43
N PHE A 215 36.83 -15.57 24.02
CA PHE A 215 35.57 -14.85 23.84
C PHE A 215 35.33 -14.38 22.39
N PRO A 216 36.28 -13.69 21.72
CA PRO A 216 36.13 -13.35 20.30
C PRO A 216 35.92 -14.58 19.41
N MET A 217 36.58 -15.70 19.72
CA MET A 217 36.45 -16.93 18.94
C MET A 217 35.07 -17.58 19.13
N MET A 218 34.55 -17.57 20.35
CA MET A 218 33.18 -18.02 20.65
C MET A 218 32.12 -17.12 20.04
N ALA A 219 32.32 -15.80 20.04
CA ALA A 219 31.46 -14.89 19.31
C ALA A 219 31.48 -15.21 17.80
N LEU A 220 32.65 -15.38 17.19
CA LEU A 220 32.77 -15.70 15.76
C LEU A 220 32.00 -16.98 15.39
N ILE A 221 32.14 -18.04 16.19
CA ILE A 221 31.40 -19.29 16.01
C ILE A 221 29.89 -19.07 16.17
N ALA A 222 29.46 -18.31 17.18
CA ALA A 222 28.05 -17.97 17.38
C ALA A 222 27.47 -17.21 16.18
N PHE A 223 28.19 -16.24 15.62
CA PHE A 223 27.76 -15.48 14.44
C PHE A 223 27.69 -16.34 13.17
N ARG A 224 28.67 -17.22 12.96
CA ARG A 224 28.84 -17.99 11.72
C ARG A 224 28.00 -19.26 11.68
N LEU A 225 28.01 -20.01 12.78
CA LEU A 225 27.44 -21.36 12.90
C LEU A 225 26.16 -21.39 13.76
N GLY A 226 25.78 -20.25 14.35
CA GLY A 226 24.53 -20.12 15.12
C GLY A 226 24.54 -20.90 16.45
N PRO A 227 23.36 -21.14 17.03
CA PRO A 227 23.26 -21.70 18.39
C PRO A 227 23.87 -23.10 18.53
N ARG A 228 23.76 -23.94 17.49
CA ARG A 228 24.40 -25.27 17.48
C ARG A 228 25.92 -25.16 17.46
N GLY A 229 26.45 -24.24 16.66
CA GLY A 229 27.88 -24.03 16.59
C GLY A 229 28.45 -23.51 17.89
N ALA A 230 27.77 -22.56 18.54
CA ALA A 230 28.13 -22.07 19.86
C ALA A 230 28.16 -23.20 20.90
N ALA A 231 27.16 -24.10 20.87
CA ALA A 231 27.12 -25.26 21.75
C ALA A 231 28.30 -26.22 21.55
N VAL A 232 28.61 -26.59 20.30
CA VAL A 232 29.76 -27.47 19.99
C VAL A 232 31.09 -26.79 20.31
N GLY A 233 31.23 -25.51 19.97
CA GLY A 233 32.43 -24.73 20.28
C GLY A 233 32.71 -24.64 21.79
N ALA A 234 31.67 -24.45 22.60
CA ALA A 234 31.80 -24.47 24.05
C ALA A 234 32.15 -25.86 24.60
N MET A 235 31.68 -26.94 23.97
CA MET A 235 32.12 -28.31 24.33
C MET A 235 33.60 -28.53 24.02
N VAL A 236 34.11 -28.00 22.89
CA VAL A 236 35.54 -28.03 22.55
C VAL A 236 36.34 -27.25 23.60
N LEU A 237 35.90 -26.04 23.97
CA LEU A 237 36.52 -25.25 25.03
C LEU A 237 36.58 -26.02 26.34
N ALA A 238 35.44 -26.56 26.78
CA ALA A 238 35.33 -27.28 28.04
C ALA A 238 36.24 -28.51 28.07
N SER A 239 36.33 -29.23 26.96
CA SER A 239 37.18 -30.43 26.83
C SER A 239 38.67 -30.09 26.96
N ILE A 240 39.13 -29.04 26.26
CA ILE A 240 40.55 -28.67 26.21
C ILE A 240 40.99 -27.97 27.50
N SER A 241 40.24 -26.96 27.95
CA SER A 241 40.57 -26.21 29.17
C SER A 241 40.61 -27.12 30.41
N SER A 242 39.65 -28.03 30.54
CA SER A 242 39.61 -28.95 31.67
C SER A 242 40.72 -30.03 31.58
N SER A 243 41.16 -30.43 30.38
CA SER A 243 42.30 -31.35 30.23
C SER A 243 43.64 -30.67 30.55
N LEU A 244 43.81 -29.40 30.19
CA LEU A 244 45.03 -28.64 30.50
C LEU A 244 45.16 -28.34 32.00
N LEU A 245 44.04 -28.15 32.70
CA LEU A 245 44.01 -28.06 34.16
C LEU A 245 44.63 -29.28 34.85
N LEU A 246 44.41 -30.49 34.32
CA LEU A 246 44.98 -31.72 34.87
C LEU A 246 46.48 -31.84 34.62
N GLY A 247 47.01 -31.20 33.57
CA GLY A 247 48.41 -31.30 33.16
C GLY A 247 49.33 -30.19 33.69
N SER A 248 48.79 -29.10 34.23
CA SER A 248 49.60 -27.98 34.74
C SER A 248 50.25 -28.34 36.09
N GLN A 249 51.53 -28.72 36.08
CA GLN A 249 52.36 -28.71 37.28
C GLN A 249 52.61 -27.26 37.72
N GLU A 250 52.69 -27.02 39.02
CA GLU A 250 52.85 -25.69 39.62
C GLU A 250 54.09 -24.96 39.10
N THR A 251 53.94 -24.10 38.09
CA THR A 251 55.02 -23.23 37.65
C THR A 251 54.97 -21.92 38.42
N HIS A 252 55.84 -21.81 39.42
CA HIS A 252 56.32 -20.63 40.13
C HIS A 252 55.81 -19.27 39.62
N THR A 253 54.81 -18.68 40.29
CA THR A 253 54.69 -17.21 40.50
C THR A 253 53.59 -16.90 41.54
N GLY A 254 54.00 -16.54 42.76
CA GLY A 254 53.41 -15.49 43.62
C GLY A 254 51.96 -15.51 44.12
N ALA A 255 51.05 -16.30 43.56
CA ALA A 255 49.69 -16.49 44.08
C ALA A 255 49.24 -17.92 43.75
N THR A 256 49.57 -18.86 44.63
CA THR A 256 49.19 -20.27 44.48
C THR A 256 47.70 -20.43 44.72
N TRP A 257 46.90 -20.19 43.67
CA TRP A 257 45.48 -20.54 43.68
C TRP A 257 45.37 -22.02 44.05
N THR A 258 44.53 -22.30 45.04
CA THR A 258 44.16 -23.66 45.41
C THR A 258 43.56 -24.39 44.20
N MET A 259 43.62 -25.71 44.18
CA MET A 259 43.02 -26.50 43.10
C MET A 259 41.51 -26.22 42.96
N LEU A 260 40.83 -25.89 44.07
CA LEU A 260 39.44 -25.45 44.10
C LEU A 260 39.24 -24.11 43.38
N GLU A 261 40.10 -23.12 43.60
CA GLU A 261 40.03 -21.82 42.93
C GLU A 261 40.32 -21.93 41.43
N LYS A 262 41.31 -22.74 41.02
CA LYS A 262 41.58 -23.02 39.59
C LYS A 262 40.38 -23.67 38.91
N THR A 263 39.77 -24.64 39.60
CA THR A 263 38.56 -25.33 39.13
C THR A 263 37.39 -24.37 38.98
N ARG A 264 37.12 -23.53 39.98
CA ARG A 264 36.07 -22.50 39.93
C ARG A 264 36.33 -21.45 38.85
N GLY A 265 37.59 -21.06 38.64
CA GLY A 265 37.97 -20.14 37.57
C GLY A 265 37.65 -20.68 36.17
N ILE A 266 37.96 -21.95 35.91
CA ILE A 266 37.65 -22.61 34.63
C ILE A 266 36.14 -22.85 34.46
N GLN A 267 35.44 -23.27 35.51
CA GLN A 267 33.97 -23.35 35.54
C GLN A 267 33.34 -22.01 35.13
N PHE A 268 33.80 -20.91 35.74
CA PHE A 268 33.33 -19.57 35.44
C PHE A 268 33.62 -19.17 33.99
N LEU A 269 34.84 -19.43 33.49
CA LEU A 269 35.21 -19.13 32.10
C LEU A 269 34.34 -19.89 31.09
N ILE A 270 34.15 -21.21 31.29
CA ILE A 270 33.36 -22.05 30.39
C ILE A 270 31.89 -21.62 30.42
N GLY A 271 31.33 -21.43 31.62
CA GLY A 271 29.95 -20.99 31.79
C GLY A 271 29.70 -19.64 31.12
N LEU A 272 30.56 -18.65 31.41
CA LEU A 272 30.45 -17.31 30.85
C LEU A 272 30.57 -17.33 29.32
N ASN A 273 31.51 -18.07 28.74
CA ASN A 273 31.63 -18.22 27.28
C ASN A 273 30.43 -18.92 26.65
N PHE A 274 29.93 -20.00 27.27
CA PHE A 274 28.77 -20.73 26.76
C PHE A 274 27.52 -19.85 26.75
N PHE A 275 27.19 -19.18 27.86
CA PHE A 275 25.97 -18.38 27.93
C PHE A 275 26.05 -17.11 27.07
N THR A 276 27.19 -16.43 27.02
CA THR A 276 27.36 -15.24 26.16
C THR A 276 27.29 -15.60 24.68
N SER A 277 27.96 -16.67 24.25
CA SER A 277 27.92 -17.12 22.85
C SER A 277 26.55 -17.68 22.46
N LEU A 278 25.90 -18.45 23.33
CA LEU A 278 24.56 -18.96 23.09
C LEU A 278 23.52 -17.83 23.03
N ALA A 279 23.58 -16.85 23.94
CA ALA A 279 22.69 -15.69 23.93
C ALA A 279 22.87 -14.88 22.65
N THR A 280 24.12 -14.61 22.24
CA THR A 280 24.46 -13.92 20.99
C THR A 280 23.91 -14.67 19.78
N ALA A 281 24.15 -15.99 19.70
CA ALA A 281 23.67 -16.81 18.61
C ALA A 281 22.13 -16.84 18.51
N LEU A 282 21.43 -16.93 19.64
CA LEU A 282 19.97 -16.92 19.70
C LEU A 282 19.40 -15.55 19.30
N ALA A 283 20.01 -14.45 19.73
CA ALA A 283 19.60 -13.10 19.36
C ALA A 283 19.72 -12.87 17.84
N ILE A 284 20.83 -13.31 17.24
CA ILE A 284 21.04 -13.21 15.79
C ILE A 284 20.06 -14.09 15.02
N ALA A 285 19.78 -15.30 15.51
CA ALA A 285 18.81 -16.20 14.91
C ALA A 285 17.40 -15.57 14.90
N ASP A 286 17.01 -14.94 16.00
CA ASP A 286 15.72 -14.26 16.11
C ASP A 286 15.64 -13.03 15.19
N GLN A 287 16.68 -12.18 15.15
CA GLN A 287 16.76 -11.06 14.21
C GLN A 287 16.62 -11.49 12.75
N LYS A 288 17.33 -12.55 12.33
CA LYS A 288 17.23 -13.10 10.96
C LYS A 288 15.82 -13.59 10.67
N ARG A 289 15.17 -14.25 11.64
CA ARG A 289 13.79 -14.72 11.52
C ARG A 289 12.81 -13.57 11.36
N LEU A 290 12.90 -12.54 12.22
CA LEU A 290 12.05 -11.36 12.14
C LEU A 290 12.20 -10.64 10.79
N LYS A 291 13.44 -10.45 10.33
CA LYS A 291 13.72 -9.78 9.05
C LYS A 291 13.05 -10.47 7.86
N ARG A 292 12.96 -11.80 7.85
CA ARG A 292 12.25 -12.55 6.80
C ARG A 292 10.75 -12.42 6.88
N LEU A 293 10.20 -12.51 8.09
CA LEU A 293 8.77 -12.36 8.30
C LEU A 293 8.32 -10.97 7.85
N TRP A 294 9.12 -9.94 8.14
CA TRP A 294 8.89 -8.59 7.63
C TRP A 294 8.98 -8.53 6.10
N ALA A 295 10.07 -9.02 5.50
CA ALA A 295 10.22 -9.01 4.05
C ALA A 295 9.08 -9.75 3.32
N SER A 296 8.62 -10.87 3.86
CA SER A 296 7.49 -11.64 3.33
C SER A 296 6.18 -10.86 3.43
N ARG A 297 5.88 -10.27 4.59
CA ARG A 297 4.67 -9.44 4.78
C ARG A 297 4.66 -8.22 3.86
N THR A 298 5.78 -7.52 3.73
CA THR A 298 5.88 -6.34 2.86
C THR A 298 5.68 -6.70 1.38
N ARG A 299 6.20 -7.85 0.92
CA ARG A 299 5.98 -8.31 -0.46
C ARG A 299 4.50 -8.59 -0.75
N VAL A 300 3.81 -9.27 0.16
CA VAL A 300 2.37 -9.56 0.01
C VAL A 300 1.55 -8.27 -0.02
N ALA A 301 1.83 -7.33 0.89
CA ALA A 301 1.14 -6.04 0.94
C ALA A 301 1.33 -5.22 -0.34
N ARG A 302 2.57 -5.10 -0.83
CA ARG A 302 2.87 -4.37 -2.08
C ARG A 302 2.17 -4.99 -3.29
N ALA A 303 2.16 -6.32 -3.38
CA ALA A 303 1.48 -7.01 -4.48
C ALA A 303 -0.05 -6.78 -4.45
N ALA A 304 -0.66 -6.74 -3.27
CA ALA A 304 -2.09 -6.43 -3.13
C ALA A 304 -2.40 -4.98 -3.54
N GLN A 305 -1.60 -4.02 -3.09
CA GLN A 305 -1.75 -2.60 -3.45
C GLN A 305 -1.63 -2.37 -4.96
N ALA A 306 -0.62 -2.96 -5.60
CA ALA A 306 -0.42 -2.83 -7.05
C ALA A 306 -1.63 -3.34 -7.85
N ARG A 307 -2.24 -4.46 -7.44
CA ARG A 307 -3.46 -4.99 -8.10
C ARG A 307 -4.66 -4.06 -7.94
N ALA A 308 -4.84 -3.48 -6.74
CA ALA A 308 -5.94 -2.56 -6.49
C ALA A 308 -5.83 -1.30 -7.36
N VAL A 309 -4.63 -0.71 -7.47
CA VAL A 309 -4.38 0.45 -8.33
C VAL A 309 -4.60 0.12 -9.80
N ALA A 310 -4.08 -1.02 -10.28
CA ALA A 310 -4.27 -1.44 -11.67
C ALA A 310 -5.76 -1.66 -12.01
N ALA A 311 -6.53 -2.27 -11.11
CA ALA A 311 -7.97 -2.46 -11.28
C ALA A 311 -8.73 -1.12 -11.32
N GLY A 312 -8.33 -0.15 -10.48
CA GLY A 312 -8.89 1.21 -10.50
C GLY A 312 -8.67 1.90 -11.84
N LYS A 313 -7.42 1.91 -12.34
CA LYS A 313 -7.08 2.53 -13.63
C LYS A 313 -7.83 1.89 -14.80
N ALA A 314 -7.89 0.56 -14.86
CA ALA A 314 -8.62 -0.15 -15.92
C ALA A 314 -10.13 0.16 -15.90
N LYS A 315 -10.72 0.37 -14.71
CA LYS A 315 -12.14 0.78 -14.58
C LYS A 315 -12.36 2.18 -15.15
N SER A 316 -11.48 3.15 -14.85
CA SER A 316 -11.58 4.52 -15.38
C SER A 316 -11.42 4.56 -16.90
N GLU A 317 -10.39 3.88 -17.43
CA GLU A 317 -10.15 3.77 -18.88
C GLU A 317 -11.36 3.15 -19.60
N PHE A 318 -11.89 2.05 -19.07
CA PHE A 318 -13.08 1.41 -19.64
C PHE A 318 -14.29 2.35 -19.68
N LEU A 319 -14.56 3.08 -18.59
CA LEU A 319 -15.68 4.02 -18.54
C LEU A 319 -15.49 5.18 -19.52
N ALA A 320 -14.27 5.71 -19.63
CA ALA A 320 -13.97 6.78 -20.58
C ALA A 320 -14.19 6.35 -22.04
N THR A 321 -13.69 5.17 -22.44
CA THR A 321 -13.92 4.63 -23.79
C THR A 321 -15.39 4.36 -24.03
N MET A 322 -16.08 3.68 -23.10
CA MET A 322 -17.51 3.37 -23.25
C MET A 322 -18.37 4.61 -23.36
N SER A 323 -18.02 5.70 -22.67
CA SER A 323 -18.71 6.98 -22.86
C SER A 323 -18.61 7.48 -24.28
N HIS A 324 -17.42 7.47 -24.87
CA HIS A 324 -17.23 8.00 -26.21
C HIS A 324 -18.04 7.19 -27.22
N GLU A 325 -18.03 5.86 -27.07
CA GLU A 325 -18.84 4.91 -27.86
C GLU A 325 -20.35 5.09 -27.69
N ILE A 326 -20.81 5.57 -26.52
CA ILE A 326 -22.24 5.86 -26.29
C ILE A 326 -22.61 7.28 -26.76
N ARG A 327 -21.71 8.26 -26.59
CA ARG A 327 -21.95 9.67 -26.93
C ARG A 327 -22.14 9.88 -28.43
N THR A 328 -21.29 9.27 -29.26
CA THR A 328 -21.34 9.44 -30.72
C THR A 328 -22.71 9.08 -31.31
N PRO A 329 -23.26 7.86 -31.12
CA PRO A 329 -24.57 7.52 -31.67
C PRO A 329 -25.70 8.35 -31.07
N MET A 330 -25.60 8.75 -29.79
CA MET A 330 -26.61 9.59 -29.14
C MET A 330 -26.66 11.00 -29.70
N ASN A 331 -25.51 11.62 -29.93
CA ASN A 331 -25.44 12.94 -30.55
C ASN A 331 -26.00 12.92 -31.97
N SER A 332 -25.76 11.84 -32.73
CA SER A 332 -26.38 11.67 -34.05
C SER A 332 -27.90 11.56 -33.97
N ILE A 333 -28.44 10.76 -33.03
CA ILE A 333 -29.89 10.62 -32.82
C ILE A 333 -30.52 11.98 -32.49
N ILE A 334 -29.91 12.74 -31.58
CA ILE A 334 -30.40 14.08 -31.18
C ILE A 334 -30.33 15.04 -32.39
N GLY A 335 -29.19 15.12 -33.07
CA GLY A 335 -29.02 16.01 -34.22
C GLY A 335 -30.01 15.75 -35.35
N PHE A 336 -30.22 14.49 -35.74
CA PHE A 336 -31.23 14.16 -36.76
C PHE A 336 -32.67 14.42 -36.28
N THR A 337 -32.94 14.23 -34.99
CA THR A 337 -34.25 14.55 -34.41
C THR A 337 -34.52 16.05 -34.48
N GLU A 338 -33.51 16.88 -34.20
CA GLU A 338 -33.58 18.34 -34.28
C GLU A 338 -33.77 18.84 -35.73
N VAL A 339 -33.05 18.24 -36.69
CA VAL A 339 -33.26 18.50 -38.12
C VAL A 339 -34.69 18.17 -38.54
N LEU A 340 -35.22 17.02 -38.11
CA LEU A 340 -36.59 16.62 -38.41
C LEU A 340 -37.61 17.57 -37.76
N MET A 341 -37.39 18.03 -36.53
CA MET A 341 -38.28 18.97 -35.85
C MET A 341 -38.44 20.31 -36.58
N ASN A 342 -37.41 20.74 -37.31
CA ASN A 342 -37.42 22.00 -38.06
C ASN A 342 -38.06 21.88 -39.45
N ARG A 343 -38.50 20.68 -39.86
CA ARG A 343 -39.21 20.47 -41.12
C ARG A 343 -40.70 20.78 -41.00
N SER A 344 -41.23 21.52 -41.97
CA SER A 344 -42.65 21.91 -42.05
C SER A 344 -43.56 20.87 -42.72
N ASP A 345 -42.99 19.81 -43.30
CA ASP A 345 -43.71 18.79 -44.09
C ASP A 345 -43.96 17.46 -43.34
N LEU A 346 -43.97 17.50 -42.00
CA LEU A 346 -44.17 16.32 -41.17
C LEU A 346 -45.65 15.92 -40.99
N PRO A 347 -45.98 14.62 -40.95
CA PRO A 347 -47.34 14.13 -40.64
C PRO A 347 -47.84 14.58 -39.26
N GLU A 348 -49.16 14.79 -39.12
CA GLU A 348 -49.78 15.12 -37.83
C GLU A 348 -49.41 14.08 -36.75
N GLY A 349 -48.80 14.54 -35.66
CA GLY A 349 -48.35 13.70 -34.54
C GLY A 349 -46.85 13.32 -34.55
N ALA A 350 -46.15 13.42 -35.69
CA ALA A 350 -44.72 13.10 -35.78
C ALA A 350 -43.86 14.06 -34.93
N GLY A 351 -44.22 15.35 -34.87
CA GLY A 351 -43.53 16.32 -34.02
C GLY A 351 -43.51 15.93 -32.53
N ARG A 352 -44.61 15.36 -32.02
CA ARG A 352 -44.68 14.87 -30.63
C ARG A 352 -43.74 13.67 -30.39
N GLN A 353 -43.62 12.78 -31.37
CA GLN A 353 -42.72 11.63 -31.29
C GLN A 353 -41.26 12.07 -31.32
N LEU A 354 -40.91 13.02 -32.20
CA LEU A 354 -39.59 13.64 -32.23
C LEU A 354 -39.25 14.31 -30.89
N THR A 355 -40.18 15.04 -30.28
CA THR A 355 -39.97 15.62 -28.93
C THR A 355 -39.70 14.58 -27.86
N LEU A 356 -40.31 13.39 -27.96
CA LEU A 356 -40.05 12.31 -27.02
C LEU A 356 -38.67 11.66 -27.25
N ILE A 357 -38.27 11.47 -28.51
CA ILE A 357 -36.95 10.92 -28.87
C ILE A 357 -35.84 11.86 -28.41
N ASP A 358 -35.97 13.16 -28.71
CA ASP A 358 -35.01 14.20 -28.31
C ASP A 358 -34.82 14.26 -26.79
N ARG A 359 -35.93 14.29 -26.03
CA ARG A 359 -35.88 14.28 -24.56
C ARG A 359 -35.26 13.02 -23.99
N ALA A 360 -35.60 11.85 -24.55
CA ALA A 360 -35.04 10.58 -24.12
C ALA A 360 -33.54 10.51 -24.40
N GLY A 361 -33.11 10.99 -25.57
CA GLY A 361 -31.71 10.99 -25.95
C GLY A 361 -30.87 11.95 -25.10
N SER A 362 -31.36 13.17 -24.91
CA SER A 362 -30.74 14.16 -24.03
C SER A 362 -30.62 13.65 -22.59
N SER A 363 -31.67 13.00 -22.07
CA SER A 363 -31.64 12.42 -20.72
C SER A 363 -30.60 11.31 -20.58
N LEU A 364 -30.47 10.43 -21.58
CA LEU A 364 -29.48 9.37 -21.55
C LEU A 364 -28.06 9.94 -21.60
N LEU A 365 -27.83 10.97 -22.40
CA LEU A 365 -26.53 11.65 -22.46
C LEU A 365 -26.15 12.29 -21.12
N THR A 366 -27.11 12.91 -20.42
CA THR A 366 -26.92 13.41 -19.06
C THR A 366 -26.51 12.28 -18.10
N VAL A 367 -27.19 11.12 -18.16
CA VAL A 367 -26.86 9.98 -17.30
C VAL A 367 -25.45 9.47 -17.54
N VAL A 368 -25.05 9.36 -18.81
CA VAL A 368 -23.72 8.89 -19.19
C VAL A 368 -22.66 9.87 -18.70
N ASN A 369 -22.86 11.18 -18.93
CA ASN A 369 -21.94 12.22 -18.47
C ASN A 369 -21.82 12.23 -16.93
N ASP A 370 -22.94 12.11 -16.20
CA ASP A 370 -22.94 12.03 -14.74
C ASP A 370 -22.10 10.86 -14.22
N ILE A 371 -22.20 9.68 -14.86
CA ILE A 371 -21.43 8.49 -14.47
C ILE A 371 -19.94 8.70 -14.70
N LEU A 372 -19.55 9.38 -15.77
CA LEU A 372 -18.15 9.66 -16.08
C LEU A 372 -17.55 10.69 -15.17
N ASP A 373 -18.24 11.81 -14.98
CA ASP A 373 -17.80 12.88 -14.09
C ASP A 373 -17.58 12.28 -12.70
N PHE A 374 -18.51 11.44 -12.25
CA PHE A 374 -18.36 10.66 -11.03
C PHE A 374 -17.12 9.74 -11.04
N SER A 375 -16.90 8.98 -12.11
CA SER A 375 -15.74 8.08 -12.21
C SER A 375 -14.41 8.84 -12.19
N LYS A 376 -14.31 9.97 -12.91
CA LYS A 376 -13.13 10.83 -12.93
C LYS A 376 -12.87 11.44 -11.55
N MET A 377 -13.92 11.89 -10.85
CA MET A 377 -13.80 12.39 -9.49
C MET A 377 -13.34 11.30 -8.50
N GLU A 378 -13.88 10.07 -8.59
CA GLU A 378 -13.46 8.96 -7.71
C GLU A 378 -11.99 8.56 -7.93
N ALA A 379 -11.49 8.72 -9.15
CA ALA A 379 -10.10 8.49 -9.51
C ALA A 379 -9.16 9.67 -9.16
N GLY A 380 -9.71 10.85 -8.83
CA GLY A 380 -8.92 12.07 -8.64
C GLY A 380 -8.35 12.64 -9.94
N GLU A 381 -8.95 12.32 -11.09
CA GLU A 381 -8.51 12.69 -12.45
C GLU A 381 -9.29 13.91 -13.00
N VAL A 382 -9.84 14.75 -12.13
CA VAL A 382 -10.53 15.98 -12.56
C VAL A 382 -9.56 17.15 -12.53
N ASP A 383 -9.16 17.60 -13.72
CA ASP A 383 -8.38 18.83 -13.88
C ASP A 383 -9.30 20.05 -13.84
N LEU A 384 -8.94 21.03 -13.01
CA LEU A 384 -9.58 22.35 -12.98
C LEU A 384 -8.87 23.28 -13.98
N SER A 385 -9.65 24.06 -14.71
CA SER A 385 -9.17 25.10 -15.64
C SER A 385 -9.60 26.48 -15.15
N PRO A 386 -8.96 27.04 -14.11
CA PRO A 386 -9.38 28.31 -13.55
C PRO A 386 -8.97 29.47 -14.47
N ARG A 387 -9.92 30.34 -14.82
CA ARG A 387 -9.76 31.49 -15.72
C ARG A 387 -10.24 32.78 -15.05
N PRO A 388 -9.72 33.96 -15.44
CA PRO A 388 -10.26 35.25 -14.99
C PRO A 388 -11.71 35.44 -15.46
N VAL A 389 -12.66 35.37 -14.54
CA VAL A 389 -14.10 35.53 -14.84
C VAL A 389 -14.79 36.33 -13.75
N GLU A 390 -15.73 37.18 -14.15
CA GLU A 390 -16.60 37.91 -13.21
C GLU A 390 -17.67 36.94 -12.63
N PRO A 391 -17.74 36.77 -11.29
CA PRO A 391 -18.72 35.90 -10.65
C PRO A 391 -20.18 36.22 -11.04
N ARG A 392 -20.50 37.51 -11.18
CA ARG A 392 -21.82 37.95 -11.64
C ARG A 392 -22.17 37.40 -13.02
N ALA A 393 -21.23 37.40 -13.96
CA ALA A 393 -21.45 36.91 -15.32
C ALA A 393 -21.80 35.42 -15.32
N ILE A 394 -21.10 34.60 -14.52
CA ILE A 394 -21.39 33.16 -14.38
C ILE A 394 -22.84 32.94 -13.92
N ALA A 395 -23.28 33.68 -12.90
CA ALA A 395 -24.64 33.58 -12.36
C ALA A 395 -25.70 34.02 -13.39
N GLN A 396 -25.48 35.15 -14.08
CA GLN A 396 -26.39 35.68 -15.08
C GLN A 396 -26.52 34.77 -16.30
N ASP A 397 -25.41 34.28 -16.84
CA ASP A 397 -25.39 33.32 -17.94
C ASP A 397 -26.17 32.06 -17.57
N THR A 398 -25.99 31.57 -16.35
CA THR A 398 -26.68 30.37 -15.88
C THR A 398 -28.19 30.60 -15.73
N LEU A 399 -28.60 31.75 -15.20
CA LEU A 399 -30.01 32.11 -15.07
C LEU A 399 -30.68 32.28 -16.43
N ALA A 400 -29.98 32.83 -17.43
CA ALA A 400 -30.50 32.99 -18.79
C ALA A 400 -30.91 31.64 -19.41
N ILE A 401 -30.12 30.59 -19.17
CA ILE A 401 -30.40 29.22 -19.66
C ILE A 401 -31.72 28.69 -19.08
N VAL A 402 -31.99 28.92 -17.80
CA VAL A 402 -33.18 28.36 -17.11
C VAL A 402 -34.40 29.29 -17.13
N ALA A 403 -34.26 30.53 -17.59
CA ALA A 403 -35.30 31.55 -17.59
C ALA A 403 -36.54 31.17 -18.42
N GLU A 404 -36.34 30.49 -19.56
CA GLU A 404 -37.45 30.03 -20.41
C GLU A 404 -38.27 28.94 -19.71
N VAL A 405 -37.61 28.02 -19.00
CA VAL A 405 -38.28 26.95 -18.23
C VAL A 405 -39.11 27.55 -17.09
N ALA A 406 -38.55 28.54 -16.38
CA ALA A 406 -39.26 29.26 -15.33
C ALA A 406 -40.50 30.00 -15.87
N ARG A 407 -40.36 30.75 -16.98
CA ARG A 407 -41.48 31.44 -17.64
C ARG A 407 -42.59 30.49 -18.07
N ARG A 408 -42.25 29.35 -18.68
CA ARG A 408 -43.24 28.34 -19.09
C ARG A 408 -44.02 27.75 -17.92
N LYS A 409 -43.39 27.60 -16.75
CA LYS A 409 -44.05 27.17 -15.51
C LYS A 409 -44.76 28.31 -14.77
N GLY A 410 -44.59 29.56 -15.18
CA GLY A 410 -45.11 30.73 -14.47
C GLY A 410 -44.45 30.96 -13.10
N LEU A 411 -43.18 30.55 -12.94
CA LEU A 411 -42.40 30.77 -11.72
C LEU A 411 -41.69 32.12 -11.79
N ASP A 412 -41.68 32.85 -10.67
CA ASP A 412 -40.90 34.08 -10.52
C ASP A 412 -39.42 33.74 -10.27
N LEU A 413 -38.54 34.17 -11.19
CA LEU A 413 -37.10 33.92 -11.11
C LEU A 413 -36.37 35.21 -10.70
N GLN A 414 -35.72 35.19 -9.55
CA GLN A 414 -35.06 36.36 -8.95
C GLN A 414 -33.54 36.17 -8.85
N PHE A 415 -32.80 37.27 -9.01
CA PHE A 415 -31.35 37.30 -8.83
C PHE A 415 -30.95 38.49 -7.95
N ASN A 416 -30.20 38.21 -6.89
CA ASN A 416 -29.55 39.24 -6.08
C ASN A 416 -28.05 38.98 -6.03
N ALA A 417 -27.27 40.06 -6.02
CA ALA A 417 -25.83 39.97 -5.86
C ALA A 417 -25.35 41.03 -4.86
N THR A 418 -24.49 40.65 -3.92
CA THR A 418 -23.97 41.51 -2.85
C THR A 418 -22.44 41.36 -2.71
N GLY A 419 -21.74 42.45 -2.42
CA GLY A 419 -20.27 42.46 -2.29
C GLY A 419 -19.52 42.68 -3.61
N GLU A 420 -18.25 42.27 -3.68
CA GLU A 420 -17.35 42.48 -4.83
C GLU A 420 -17.58 41.46 -5.98
N VAL A 421 -18.84 41.29 -6.40
CA VAL A 421 -19.26 40.28 -7.39
C VAL A 421 -18.88 40.61 -8.84
N ASP A 422 -18.53 41.88 -9.09
CA ASP A 422 -18.14 42.42 -10.40
C ASP A 422 -16.61 42.38 -10.59
N ARG A 423 -15.86 41.91 -9.60
CA ARG A 423 -14.41 41.79 -9.67
C ARG A 423 -14.03 40.42 -10.25
N PRO A 424 -13.18 40.37 -11.31
CA PRO A 424 -12.70 39.10 -11.84
C PRO A 424 -11.93 38.27 -10.80
N VAL A 425 -12.26 36.99 -10.72
CA VAL A 425 -11.54 35.99 -9.91
C VAL A 425 -11.06 34.86 -10.80
N LEU A 426 -10.02 34.16 -10.35
CA LEU A 426 -9.50 32.97 -11.04
C LEU A 426 -10.32 31.75 -10.63
N ILE A 427 -11.28 31.35 -11.47
CA ILE A 427 -12.21 30.25 -11.17
C ILE A 427 -12.56 29.46 -12.43
N ASP A 428 -12.89 28.17 -12.27
CA ASP A 428 -13.38 27.34 -13.39
C ASP A 428 -14.88 27.58 -13.59
N ASP A 429 -15.21 28.49 -14.52
CA ASP A 429 -16.57 28.92 -14.82
C ASP A 429 -17.47 27.77 -15.28
N GLN A 430 -16.91 26.79 -16.00
CA GLN A 430 -17.66 25.64 -16.50
C GLN A 430 -18.12 24.74 -15.35
N ARG A 431 -17.24 24.46 -14.38
CA ARG A 431 -17.60 23.66 -13.19
C ARG A 431 -18.58 24.38 -12.27
N VAL A 432 -18.43 25.68 -12.09
CA VAL A 432 -19.39 26.49 -11.31
C VAL A 432 -20.76 26.52 -11.98
N ARG A 433 -20.80 26.73 -13.31
CA ARG A 433 -22.05 26.66 -14.10
C ARG A 433 -22.70 25.29 -14.00
N GLN A 434 -21.92 24.21 -14.04
CA GLN A 434 -22.42 22.84 -13.87
C GLN A 434 -23.11 22.64 -12.50
N ILE A 435 -22.51 23.15 -11.41
CA ILE A 435 -23.13 23.12 -10.08
C ILE A 435 -24.43 23.94 -10.07
N LEU A 436 -24.39 25.18 -10.54
CA LEU A 436 -25.54 26.08 -10.54
C LEU A 436 -26.70 25.54 -11.37
N LEU A 437 -26.45 25.05 -12.58
CA LEU A 437 -27.48 24.47 -13.45
C LEU A 437 -28.17 23.29 -12.78
N ASN A 438 -27.43 22.45 -12.05
CA ASN A 438 -27.99 21.32 -11.34
C ASN A 438 -28.91 21.76 -10.20
N LEU A 439 -28.45 22.70 -9.37
CA LEU A 439 -29.24 23.24 -8.26
C LEU A 439 -30.49 23.99 -8.76
N LEU A 440 -30.34 24.88 -9.76
CA LEU A 440 -31.44 25.65 -10.34
C LEU A 440 -32.45 24.76 -11.07
N SER A 441 -31.98 23.77 -11.83
CA SER A 441 -32.88 22.82 -12.50
C SER A 441 -33.66 22.00 -11.50
N ASN A 442 -33.06 21.58 -10.38
CA ASN A 442 -33.78 20.92 -9.29
C ASN A 442 -34.82 21.85 -8.65
N ALA A 443 -34.46 23.09 -8.33
CA ALA A 443 -35.37 24.08 -7.77
C ALA A 443 -36.61 24.32 -8.68
N LEU A 444 -36.39 24.52 -9.98
CA LEU A 444 -37.47 24.69 -10.96
C LEU A 444 -38.29 23.42 -11.17
N LYS A 445 -37.66 22.25 -11.07
CA LYS A 445 -38.31 20.94 -11.20
C LYS A 445 -39.29 20.69 -10.07
N PHE A 446 -38.91 20.98 -8.82
CA PHE A 446 -39.69 20.67 -7.61
C PHE A 446 -40.56 21.83 -7.10
N THR A 447 -40.55 22.98 -7.78
CA THR A 447 -41.48 24.08 -7.53
C THR A 447 -42.57 24.10 -8.62
N GLU A 448 -43.83 23.99 -8.21
CA GLU A 448 -44.98 24.08 -9.13
C GLU A 448 -45.49 25.51 -9.29
N ARG A 449 -45.57 26.26 -8.19
CA ARG A 449 -45.99 27.66 -8.14
C ARG A 449 -45.15 28.40 -7.10
N GLY A 450 -44.84 29.67 -7.36
CA GLY A 450 -44.06 30.49 -6.45
C GLY A 450 -42.83 31.08 -7.13
N ARG A 451 -41.73 31.11 -6.39
CA ARG A 451 -40.47 31.74 -6.83
C ARG A 451 -39.25 30.84 -6.61
N VAL A 452 -38.25 31.05 -7.46
CA VAL A 452 -36.89 30.54 -7.31
C VAL A 452 -35.95 31.74 -7.32
N ARG A 453 -35.03 31.82 -6.35
CA ARG A 453 -34.09 32.92 -6.18
C ARG A 453 -32.66 32.41 -6.17
N LEU A 454 -31.77 33.10 -6.88
CA LEU A 454 -30.33 32.95 -6.77
C LEU A 454 -29.76 34.19 -6.07
N ASP A 455 -29.12 34.00 -4.92
CA ASP A 455 -28.34 35.01 -4.22
C ASP A 455 -26.85 34.71 -4.39
N LEU A 456 -26.07 35.70 -4.81
CA LEU A 456 -24.61 35.64 -4.91
C LEU A 456 -24.00 36.63 -3.92
N GLU A 457 -23.15 36.16 -3.03
CA GLU A 457 -22.41 36.98 -2.07
C GLU A 457 -20.91 36.80 -2.33
N ALA A 458 -20.17 37.90 -2.48
CA ALA A 458 -18.72 37.88 -2.65
C ALA A 458 -18.05 38.67 -1.52
N THR A 459 -17.29 37.99 -0.67
CA THR A 459 -16.55 38.60 0.44
C THR A 459 -15.06 38.49 0.17
N ALA A 460 -14.39 39.63 0.00
CA ALA A 460 -12.95 39.68 -0.22
C ALA A 460 -12.20 39.60 1.13
N GLU A 461 -11.33 38.61 1.28
CA GLU A 461 -10.41 38.46 2.40
C GLU A 461 -8.95 38.41 1.89
N GLY A 462 -8.30 39.58 1.87
CA GLY A 462 -6.91 39.71 1.43
C GLY A 462 -6.74 39.46 -0.07
N ALA A 463 -6.12 38.33 -0.44
CA ALA A 463 -5.84 37.95 -1.83
C ALA A 463 -6.89 36.96 -2.42
N MET A 464 -7.84 36.54 -1.60
CA MET A 464 -8.89 35.58 -1.97
C MET A 464 -10.26 36.24 -1.83
N THR A 465 -11.20 35.81 -2.66
CA THR A 465 -12.62 36.14 -2.53
C THR A 465 -13.39 34.86 -2.26
N THR A 466 -14.12 34.82 -1.15
CA THR A 466 -15.10 33.76 -0.90
C THR A 466 -16.38 34.10 -1.63
N LEU A 467 -16.76 33.23 -2.57
CA LEU A 467 -18.01 33.32 -3.33
C LEU A 467 -19.03 32.36 -2.73
N ARG A 468 -20.17 32.87 -2.29
CA ARG A 468 -21.29 32.09 -1.78
C ARG A 468 -22.48 32.21 -2.72
N PHE A 469 -22.89 31.09 -3.28
CA PHE A 469 -24.08 30.99 -4.13
C PHE A 469 -25.20 30.31 -3.34
N VAL A 470 -26.39 30.89 -3.30
CA VAL A 470 -27.55 30.38 -2.58
C VAL A 470 -28.74 30.29 -3.53
N VAL A 471 -29.26 29.09 -3.74
CA VAL A 471 -30.47 28.81 -4.52
C VAL A 471 -31.60 28.53 -3.57
N THR A 472 -32.60 29.41 -3.53
CA THR A 472 -33.80 29.28 -2.70
C THR A 472 -35.01 28.97 -3.56
N ASP A 473 -35.74 27.91 -3.23
CA ASP A 473 -37.00 27.53 -3.85
C ASP A 473 -38.15 27.55 -2.86
N THR A 474 -39.38 27.71 -3.35
CA THR A 474 -40.63 27.70 -2.56
C THR A 474 -41.44 26.42 -2.79
N GLY A 475 -40.78 25.36 -3.23
CA GLY A 475 -41.39 24.08 -3.58
C GLY A 475 -41.74 23.22 -2.37
N ILE A 476 -41.83 21.90 -2.62
CA ILE A 476 -42.29 20.91 -1.63
C ILE A 476 -41.38 20.77 -0.40
N GLY A 477 -40.14 21.26 -0.47
CA GLY A 477 -39.13 21.07 0.55
C GLY A 477 -38.75 19.60 0.77
N ILE A 478 -37.72 19.38 1.60
CA ILE A 478 -37.11 18.08 1.86
C ILE A 478 -37.22 17.77 3.36
N PRO A 479 -37.73 16.59 3.75
CA PRO A 479 -37.71 16.15 5.14
C PRO A 479 -36.29 16.03 5.71
N THR A 480 -36.08 16.42 6.97
CA THR A 480 -34.76 16.45 7.63
C THR A 480 -34.05 15.09 7.63
N GLU A 481 -34.80 13.98 7.70
CA GLU A 481 -34.22 12.62 7.62
C GLU A 481 -33.60 12.30 6.25
N GLN A 482 -34.15 12.88 5.17
CA GLN A 482 -33.69 12.67 3.80
C GLN A 482 -32.55 13.64 3.45
N ALA A 483 -32.54 14.85 4.04
CA ALA A 483 -31.53 15.87 3.80
C ALA A 483 -30.08 15.36 4.03
N THR A 484 -29.85 14.56 5.06
CA THR A 484 -28.52 13.97 5.36
C THR A 484 -28.03 12.92 4.36
N LYS A 485 -28.91 12.43 3.49
CA LYS A 485 -28.60 11.39 2.48
C LYS A 485 -28.51 11.95 1.07
N LEU A 486 -28.97 13.17 0.80
CA LEU A 486 -29.05 13.72 -0.56
C LEU A 486 -27.70 13.91 -1.26
N PHE A 487 -26.63 14.19 -0.51
CA PHE A 487 -25.28 14.26 -1.06
C PHE A 487 -24.59 12.88 -1.15
N LYS A 488 -25.30 11.78 -0.82
CA LYS A 488 -24.78 10.41 -0.97
C LYS A 488 -25.13 9.84 -2.34
N ARG A 489 -24.27 8.94 -2.81
CA ARG A 489 -24.35 8.28 -4.12
C ARG A 489 -25.68 7.53 -4.30
N PHE A 490 -26.31 7.70 -5.47
CA PHE A 490 -27.55 7.00 -5.86
C PHE A 490 -28.70 7.16 -4.86
N SER A 491 -28.67 8.21 -4.04
CA SER A 491 -29.71 8.47 -3.05
C SER A 491 -30.87 9.25 -3.70
N GLN A 492 -32.07 8.68 -3.68
CA GLN A 492 -33.31 9.34 -4.08
C GLN A 492 -34.23 9.50 -2.87
N ALA A 493 -34.94 10.63 -2.80
CA ALA A 493 -35.77 11.03 -1.66
C ALA A 493 -37.01 10.12 -1.45
N ASP A 494 -37.71 9.66 -2.49
CA ASP A 494 -38.81 8.70 -2.35
C ASP A 494 -39.18 8.01 -3.69
N SER A 495 -39.55 6.72 -3.64
CA SER A 495 -39.87 5.89 -4.82
C SER A 495 -41.27 6.14 -5.42
N THR A 496 -42.17 6.83 -4.70
CA THR A 496 -43.56 7.13 -5.10
C THR A 496 -43.68 8.43 -5.92
N VAL A 497 -42.83 9.43 -5.66
CA VAL A 497 -42.73 10.68 -6.45
C VAL A 497 -41.85 10.49 -7.70
N SER A 498 -40.96 9.48 -7.69
CA SER A 498 -39.98 9.17 -8.75
C SER A 498 -40.59 8.76 -10.10
N ARG A 499 -41.84 8.28 -10.15
CA ARG A 499 -42.47 7.82 -11.41
C ARG A 499 -42.78 8.93 -12.42
N SER A 500 -42.81 10.20 -11.99
CA SER A 500 -43.09 11.32 -12.90
C SER A 500 -41.85 12.11 -13.32
N HIS A 501 -40.73 12.01 -12.57
CA HIS A 501 -39.60 12.93 -12.71
C HIS A 501 -38.24 12.33 -12.26
N GLY A 502 -37.88 11.14 -12.73
CA GLY A 502 -36.65 10.42 -12.33
C GLY A 502 -35.33 11.06 -12.80
N GLY A 503 -34.31 11.08 -11.95
CA GLY A 503 -32.91 11.44 -12.28
C GLY A 503 -31.93 10.43 -11.66
N THR A 504 -30.66 10.42 -12.07
CA THR A 504 -29.64 9.42 -11.69
C THR A 504 -29.34 9.34 -10.18
N GLY A 505 -29.65 10.39 -9.42
CA GLY A 505 -29.22 10.52 -8.02
C GLY A 505 -27.71 10.75 -7.88
N LEU A 506 -27.01 11.08 -8.98
CA LEU A 506 -25.58 11.42 -8.98
C LEU A 506 -25.36 12.94 -8.94
N GLY A 507 -26.31 13.73 -9.44
CA GLY A 507 -26.16 15.19 -9.57
C GLY A 507 -25.67 15.91 -8.30
N LEU A 508 -26.34 15.75 -7.16
CA LEU A 508 -25.91 16.41 -5.92
C LEU A 508 -24.57 15.88 -5.37
N ALA A 509 -24.26 14.60 -5.62
CA ALA A 509 -22.96 14.03 -5.27
C ALA A 509 -21.84 14.62 -6.15
N ILE A 510 -22.12 14.90 -7.43
CA ILE A 510 -21.23 15.60 -8.36
C ILE A 510 -21.03 17.04 -7.91
N CYS A 511 -22.10 17.77 -7.57
CA CYS A 511 -21.99 19.12 -7.03
C CYS A 511 -21.06 19.16 -5.82
N LYS A 512 -21.26 18.24 -4.87
CA LYS A 512 -20.39 18.13 -3.69
C LYS A 512 -18.94 17.85 -4.05
N GLY A 513 -18.68 16.88 -4.94
CA GLY A 513 -17.32 16.54 -5.35
C GLY A 513 -16.60 17.71 -6.03
N LEU A 514 -17.27 18.40 -6.96
CA LEU A 514 -16.72 19.58 -7.64
C LEU A 514 -16.45 20.73 -6.67
N THR A 515 -17.39 21.01 -5.75
CA THR A 515 -17.21 22.05 -4.72
C THR A 515 -16.02 21.72 -3.81
N GLU A 516 -15.91 20.48 -3.31
CA GLU A 516 -14.77 20.06 -2.46
C GLU A 516 -13.43 20.10 -3.22
N LEU A 517 -13.43 19.75 -4.51
CA LEU A 517 -12.25 19.79 -5.37
C LEU A 517 -11.78 21.23 -5.65
N MET A 518 -12.70 22.20 -5.66
CA MET A 518 -12.40 23.63 -5.69
C MET A 518 -12.09 24.22 -4.29
N GLY A 519 -11.91 23.38 -3.26
CA GLY A 519 -11.59 23.82 -1.89
C GLY A 519 -12.78 24.39 -1.11
N GLY A 520 -13.99 24.26 -1.64
CA GLY A 520 -15.21 24.84 -1.13
C GLY A 520 -16.05 23.94 -0.22
N ARG A 521 -17.27 24.40 0.10
CA ARG A 521 -18.27 23.65 0.88
C ARG A 521 -19.65 23.78 0.26
N ILE A 522 -20.46 22.73 0.35
CA ILE A 522 -21.86 22.72 -0.11
C ILE A 522 -22.78 22.27 1.03
N GLY A 523 -24.00 22.83 1.07
CA GLY A 523 -24.98 22.50 2.08
C GLY A 523 -26.41 22.75 1.62
N LEU A 524 -27.35 22.40 2.51
CA LEU A 524 -28.77 22.56 2.27
C LEU A 524 -29.49 22.83 3.60
N ASP A 525 -30.47 23.71 3.57
CA ASP A 525 -31.42 23.97 4.65
C ASP A 525 -32.83 23.83 4.07
N SER A 526 -33.61 22.86 4.55
CA SER A 526 -34.97 22.61 4.03
C SER A 526 -35.87 21.96 5.06
N ALA A 527 -37.16 22.25 4.94
CA ALA A 527 -38.22 21.61 5.69
C ALA A 527 -39.40 21.32 4.75
N ALA A 528 -40.06 20.17 4.96
CA ALA A 528 -41.21 19.77 4.15
C ALA A 528 -42.32 20.84 4.18
N GLY A 529 -42.76 21.28 3.00
CA GLY A 529 -43.79 22.29 2.79
C GLY A 529 -43.31 23.74 2.81
N PHE A 530 -42.03 24.01 3.10
CA PHE A 530 -41.46 25.37 3.21
C PHE A 530 -40.40 25.70 2.15
N GLY A 531 -40.21 24.83 1.16
CA GLY A 531 -39.17 24.97 0.14
C GLY A 531 -37.79 24.53 0.61
N SER A 532 -36.77 24.81 -0.19
CA SER A 532 -35.39 24.42 0.07
C SER A 532 -34.42 25.55 -0.21
N VAL A 533 -33.34 25.60 0.56
CA VAL A 533 -32.21 26.50 0.36
C VAL A 533 -30.97 25.64 0.15
N PHE A 534 -30.46 25.61 -1.08
CA PHE A 534 -29.18 24.97 -1.39
C PHE A 534 -28.11 26.03 -1.50
N TRP A 535 -26.92 25.78 -0.96
CA TRP A 535 -25.84 26.74 -1.03
C TRP A 535 -24.50 26.06 -1.26
N PHE A 536 -23.59 26.74 -1.94
CA PHE A 536 -22.19 26.36 -1.99
C PHE A 536 -21.27 27.58 -1.91
N GLU A 537 -20.08 27.36 -1.37
CA GLU A 537 -19.04 28.34 -1.11
C GLU A 537 -17.75 27.88 -1.79
N ILE A 538 -17.05 28.79 -2.46
CA ILE A 538 -15.75 28.53 -3.10
C ILE A 538 -14.85 29.72 -2.85
N ASP A 539 -13.59 29.45 -2.47
CA ASP A 539 -12.56 30.47 -2.35
C ASP A 539 -11.78 30.58 -3.65
N ALA A 540 -11.80 31.76 -4.27
CA ALA A 540 -11.11 32.01 -5.54
C ALA A 540 -10.10 33.16 -5.39
N PRO A 541 -8.85 33.01 -5.90
CA PRO A 541 -7.90 34.12 -5.94
C PRO A 541 -8.41 35.27 -6.81
N HIS A 542 -8.02 36.50 -6.49
CA HIS A 542 -8.24 37.62 -7.41
C HIS A 542 -7.51 37.39 -8.74
N ALA A 543 -8.16 37.73 -9.85
CA ALA A 543 -7.48 37.81 -11.13
C ALA A 543 -6.99 39.25 -11.37
N GLU A 544 -5.75 39.40 -11.85
CA GLU A 544 -5.29 40.68 -12.40
C GLU A 544 -5.99 40.89 -13.75
N ALA A 545 -6.58 42.06 -13.94
CA ALA A 545 -7.47 42.33 -15.07
C ALA A 545 -6.67 42.45 -16.38
N GLU A 546 -6.73 41.41 -17.23
CA GLU A 546 -6.71 41.59 -18.68
C GLU A 546 -8.13 41.32 -19.20
N ALA A 547 -8.79 42.39 -19.63
CA ALA A 547 -10.15 42.32 -20.17
C ALA A 547 -10.14 41.67 -21.56
N PRO A 548 -10.94 40.62 -21.83
CA PRO A 548 -11.31 40.28 -23.19
C PRO A 548 -12.42 41.23 -23.64
N ALA A 549 -12.26 41.81 -24.83
CA ALA A 549 -13.27 42.64 -25.47
C ALA A 549 -14.55 41.84 -25.73
N THR A 550 -15.66 42.28 -25.13
CA THR A 550 -17.01 41.78 -25.42
C THR A 550 -17.47 42.31 -26.78
N THR A 551 -17.33 41.51 -27.83
CA THR A 551 -18.02 41.73 -29.10
C THR A 551 -19.48 41.27 -28.98
N GLY A 552 -20.41 42.22 -29.15
CA GLY A 552 -21.83 42.00 -28.94
C GLY A 552 -22.47 41.00 -29.90
N MET A 553 -23.43 40.22 -29.39
CA MET A 553 -24.30 39.34 -30.17
C MET A 553 -25.04 40.12 -31.26
N ARG A 554 -24.67 39.88 -32.51
CA ARG A 554 -25.41 40.31 -33.71
C ARG A 554 -26.45 39.22 -34.05
N LYS A 555 -27.65 39.63 -34.46
CA LYS A 555 -28.73 38.73 -34.90
C LYS A 555 -28.20 37.72 -35.94
N ILE A 556 -28.59 36.45 -35.77
CA ILE A 556 -28.33 35.36 -36.73
C ILE A 556 -28.86 35.83 -38.10
N GLY A 557 -27.93 36.06 -39.03
CA GLY A 557 -28.21 36.55 -40.37
C GLY A 557 -27.47 35.70 -41.40
N ASP A 558 -27.88 35.83 -42.66
CA ASP A 558 -27.29 35.14 -43.80
C ASP A 558 -25.80 35.53 -43.96
N LEU A 559 -24.89 34.57 -43.77
CA LEU A 559 -23.44 34.80 -43.83
C LEU A 559 -22.94 34.92 -45.28
N GLY A 560 -23.64 34.34 -46.26
CA GLY A 560 -23.34 34.43 -47.69
C GLY A 560 -21.87 34.11 -48.02
N ALA A 561 -21.34 33.02 -47.47
CA ALA A 561 -19.92 32.64 -47.59
C ALA A 561 -19.77 31.18 -48.00
N ARG A 562 -18.68 30.85 -48.70
CA ARG A 562 -18.36 29.48 -49.12
C ARG A 562 -17.40 28.82 -48.14
N VAL A 563 -17.87 27.81 -47.41
CA VAL A 563 -17.14 27.15 -46.33
C VAL A 563 -16.73 25.74 -46.76
N LEU A 564 -15.44 25.43 -46.66
CA LEU A 564 -14.93 24.07 -46.80
C LEU A 564 -15.03 23.36 -45.44
N LEU A 565 -15.90 22.35 -45.34
CA LEU A 565 -16.07 21.50 -44.16
C LEU A 565 -15.31 20.19 -44.35
N VAL A 566 -14.35 19.93 -43.47
CA VAL A 566 -13.50 18.74 -43.49
C VAL A 566 -13.76 17.89 -42.25
N ASP A 567 -14.34 16.71 -42.44
CA ASP A 567 -14.61 15.74 -41.38
C ASP A 567 -14.62 14.32 -41.97
N ASP A 568 -13.93 13.39 -41.31
CA ASP A 568 -13.80 12.00 -41.77
C ASP A 568 -15.05 11.17 -41.47
N HIS A 569 -15.88 11.63 -40.53
CA HIS A 569 -17.10 10.93 -40.16
C HIS A 569 -18.29 11.43 -41.01
N PRO A 570 -18.92 10.57 -41.83
CA PRO A 570 -19.95 11.00 -42.80
C PRO A 570 -21.14 11.68 -42.12
N VAL A 571 -21.50 11.25 -40.91
CA VAL A 571 -22.60 11.84 -40.12
C VAL A 571 -22.27 13.26 -39.62
N ASN A 572 -21.04 13.51 -39.16
CA ASN A 572 -20.64 14.85 -38.71
C ASN A 572 -20.59 15.81 -39.89
N ARG A 573 -20.12 15.31 -41.04
CA ARG A 573 -20.06 16.05 -42.29
C ARG A 573 -21.45 16.45 -42.80
N GLU A 574 -22.43 15.52 -42.75
CA GLU A 574 -23.83 15.80 -43.11
C GLU A 574 -24.48 16.81 -42.16
N LEU A 575 -24.26 16.66 -40.84
CA LEU A 575 -24.76 17.60 -39.84
C LEU A 575 -24.16 19.00 -40.01
N GLY A 576 -22.83 19.08 -40.13
CA GLY A 576 -22.13 20.35 -40.32
C GLY A 576 -22.54 21.04 -41.62
N ALA A 577 -22.73 20.28 -42.70
CA ALA A 577 -23.26 20.82 -43.96
C ALA A 577 -24.66 21.41 -43.78
N THR A 578 -25.55 20.69 -43.10
CA THR A 578 -26.92 21.14 -42.83
C THR A 578 -26.95 22.42 -42.00
N VAL A 579 -26.14 22.48 -40.93
CA VAL A 579 -26.03 23.67 -40.07
C VAL A 579 -25.47 24.85 -40.87
N LEU A 580 -24.40 24.66 -41.63
CA LEU A 580 -23.81 25.73 -42.46
C LEU A 580 -24.78 26.25 -43.52
N THR A 581 -25.54 25.36 -44.17
CA THR A 581 -26.58 25.77 -45.14
C THR A 581 -27.69 26.57 -44.44
N LEU A 582 -28.07 26.20 -43.22
CA LEU A 582 -29.06 26.95 -42.42
C LEU A 582 -28.56 28.36 -42.04
N LEU A 583 -27.24 28.53 -41.90
CA LEU A 583 -26.59 29.84 -41.70
C LEU A 583 -26.35 30.62 -43.01
N GLY A 584 -26.81 30.10 -44.15
CA GLY A 584 -26.69 30.77 -45.46
C GLY A 584 -25.35 30.57 -46.16
N CYS A 585 -24.55 29.57 -45.74
CA CYS A 585 -23.27 29.26 -46.38
C CYS A 585 -23.42 28.26 -47.54
N GLU A 586 -22.60 28.44 -48.59
CA GLU A 586 -22.35 27.40 -49.60
C GLU A 586 -21.30 26.43 -49.03
N VAL A 587 -21.57 25.13 -49.02
CA VAL A 587 -20.68 24.16 -48.35
C VAL A 587 -19.96 23.29 -49.37
N VAL A 588 -18.63 23.25 -49.25
CA VAL A 588 -17.78 22.27 -49.95
C VAL A 588 -17.36 21.21 -48.93
N LEU A 589 -17.45 19.93 -49.29
CA LEU A 589 -17.16 18.82 -48.38
C LEU A 589 -15.84 18.16 -48.76
N ALA A 590 -15.07 17.78 -47.74
CA ALA A 590 -13.89 16.94 -47.86
C ALA A 590 -13.89 15.88 -46.76
N GLU A 591 -13.44 14.66 -47.08
CA GLU A 591 -13.48 13.52 -46.15
C GLU A 591 -12.16 13.32 -45.38
N ASN A 592 -11.10 14.07 -45.71
CA ASN A 592 -9.76 13.90 -45.14
C ASN A 592 -8.86 15.10 -45.49
N GLY A 593 -7.67 15.15 -44.88
CA GLY A 593 -6.69 16.23 -45.11
C GLY A 593 -6.20 16.37 -46.56
N GLU A 594 -6.09 15.27 -47.33
CA GLU A 594 -5.61 15.33 -48.72
C GLU A 594 -6.63 16.04 -49.63
N GLU A 595 -7.91 15.68 -49.48
CA GLU A 595 -9.01 16.34 -50.17
C GLU A 595 -9.16 17.81 -49.75
N ALA A 596 -8.92 18.11 -48.47
CA ALA A 596 -8.93 19.49 -47.98
C ALA A 596 -7.83 20.34 -48.64
N VAL A 597 -6.60 19.81 -48.76
CA VAL A 597 -5.50 20.49 -49.44
C VAL A 597 -5.80 20.69 -50.93
N ALA A 598 -6.39 19.68 -51.58
CA ALA A 598 -6.81 19.77 -52.99
C ALA A 598 -7.90 20.86 -53.19
N ALA A 599 -8.96 20.82 -52.38
CA ALA A 599 -10.05 21.80 -52.45
C ALA A 599 -9.59 23.23 -52.11
N ALA A 600 -8.66 23.39 -51.15
CA ALA A 600 -8.07 24.68 -50.82
C ALA A 600 -7.21 25.24 -51.96
N ARG A 601 -6.53 24.37 -52.73
CA ARG A 601 -5.71 24.78 -53.90
C ARG A 601 -6.59 25.37 -55.02
N ASP A 602 -7.79 24.86 -55.19
CA ASP A 602 -8.73 25.36 -56.20
C ASP A 602 -9.27 26.76 -55.86
N GLY A 603 -9.02 27.27 -54.65
CA GLY A 603 -9.19 28.68 -54.29
C GLY A 603 -10.64 29.14 -54.15
N THR A 604 -11.56 28.22 -53.87
CA THR A 604 -13.02 28.46 -53.92
C THR A 604 -13.70 28.63 -52.57
N CYS A 605 -12.97 28.78 -51.46
CA CYS A 605 -13.57 28.91 -50.12
C CYS A 605 -13.10 30.18 -49.40
N ASP A 606 -14.01 30.80 -48.65
CA ASP A 606 -13.78 31.97 -47.81
C ASP A 606 -13.29 31.56 -46.41
N LEU A 607 -13.57 30.31 -46.00
CA LEU A 607 -13.22 29.76 -44.69
C LEU A 607 -13.12 28.23 -44.75
N ILE A 608 -12.25 27.66 -43.91
CA ILE A 608 -12.13 26.20 -43.75
C ILE A 608 -12.44 25.81 -42.30
N LEU A 609 -13.41 24.90 -42.11
CA LEU A 609 -13.63 24.17 -40.86
C LEU A 609 -12.91 22.82 -40.96
N MET A 610 -11.90 22.60 -40.12
CA MET A 610 -10.99 21.46 -40.22
C MET A 610 -11.05 20.60 -38.96
N ASP A 611 -11.47 19.34 -39.08
CA ASP A 611 -11.26 18.37 -38.00
C ASP A 611 -9.76 18.16 -37.73
N VAL A 612 -9.36 18.20 -36.47
CA VAL A 612 -7.97 17.98 -36.05
C VAL A 612 -7.58 16.50 -36.22
N HIS A 613 -8.51 15.58 -35.95
CA HIS A 613 -8.23 14.15 -35.87
C HIS A 613 -8.88 13.38 -37.01
N MET A 614 -8.13 13.20 -38.10
CA MET A 614 -8.56 12.45 -39.28
C MET A 614 -7.54 11.37 -39.67
N PRO A 615 -7.97 10.23 -40.22
CA PRO A 615 -7.09 9.20 -40.76
C PRO A 615 -6.38 9.65 -42.05
N ARG A 616 -5.25 9.02 -42.34
CA ARG A 616 -4.31 9.34 -43.45
C ARG A 616 -3.54 10.64 -43.27
N MET A 617 -4.22 11.77 -43.24
CA MET A 617 -3.63 13.10 -43.05
C MET A 617 -4.44 13.86 -42.01
N ASP A 618 -3.79 14.21 -40.90
CA ASP A 618 -4.44 14.92 -39.80
C ASP A 618 -4.67 16.41 -40.14
N GLY A 619 -5.56 17.08 -39.39
CA GLY A 619 -5.92 18.46 -39.66
C GLY A 619 -4.77 19.45 -39.46
N LEU A 620 -3.79 19.13 -38.59
CA LEU A 620 -2.62 19.98 -38.36
C LEU A 620 -1.66 19.91 -39.55
N GLU A 621 -1.42 18.72 -40.08
CA GLU A 621 -0.61 18.47 -41.27
C GLU A 621 -1.26 19.10 -42.51
N ALA A 622 -2.57 18.88 -42.70
CA ALA A 622 -3.34 19.51 -43.77
C ALA A 622 -3.25 21.05 -43.71
N THR A 623 -3.38 21.63 -42.51
CA THR A 623 -3.24 23.08 -42.30
C THR A 623 -1.84 23.56 -42.71
N ARG A 624 -0.77 22.89 -42.28
CA ARG A 624 0.60 23.27 -42.68
C ARG A 624 0.79 23.21 -44.19
N LEU A 625 0.23 22.20 -44.85
CA LEU A 625 0.29 22.06 -46.31
C LEU A 625 -0.49 23.17 -47.02
N ILE A 626 -1.69 23.51 -46.56
CA ILE A 626 -2.48 24.63 -47.11
C ILE A 626 -1.74 25.96 -46.95
N ARG A 627 -1.11 26.21 -45.79
CA ARG A 627 -0.29 27.40 -45.56
C ARG A 627 0.94 27.45 -46.48
N ALA A 628 1.53 26.29 -46.78
CA ALA A 628 2.70 26.18 -47.68
C ALA A 628 2.37 26.37 -49.18
N LEU A 629 1.10 26.31 -49.59
CA LEU A 629 0.69 26.55 -50.99
C LEU A 629 0.95 28.01 -51.44
N GLY A 630 1.07 28.95 -50.51
CA GLY A 630 1.25 30.38 -50.80
C GLY A 630 0.01 31.04 -51.42
N GLY A 631 0.11 32.32 -51.80
CA GLY A 631 -0.99 33.03 -52.47
C GLY A 631 -2.21 33.32 -51.57
N ALA A 632 -3.40 33.44 -52.18
CA ALA A 632 -4.64 33.78 -51.47
C ALA A 632 -5.15 32.62 -50.58
N CYS A 633 -4.98 31.37 -51.01
CA CYS A 633 -5.43 30.19 -50.25
C CYS A 633 -4.69 30.04 -48.91
N ALA A 634 -3.41 30.41 -48.85
CA ALA A 634 -2.65 30.41 -47.60
C ALA A 634 -3.19 31.42 -46.56
N LYS A 635 -3.99 32.41 -46.96
CA LYS A 635 -4.57 33.44 -46.07
C LYS A 635 -5.98 33.11 -45.59
N VAL A 636 -6.63 32.08 -46.15
CA VAL A 636 -7.99 31.69 -45.77
C VAL A 636 -8.01 31.27 -44.29
N PRO A 637 -8.93 31.80 -43.46
CA PRO A 637 -9.04 31.40 -42.06
C PRO A 637 -9.35 29.90 -41.96
N ILE A 638 -8.54 29.19 -41.15
CA ILE A 638 -8.74 27.76 -40.86
C ILE A 638 -9.11 27.67 -39.37
N ILE A 639 -10.32 27.19 -39.09
CA ILE A 639 -10.85 26.99 -37.75
C ILE A 639 -10.81 25.50 -37.42
N ALA A 640 -10.22 25.16 -36.29
CA ALA A 640 -10.15 23.79 -35.79
C ALA A 640 -11.53 23.31 -35.31
N MET A 641 -11.89 22.07 -35.60
CA MET A 641 -12.98 21.36 -34.94
C MET A 641 -12.39 20.28 -34.04
N SER A 642 -12.60 20.36 -32.72
CA SER A 642 -12.02 19.41 -31.76
C SER A 642 -13.03 18.94 -30.72
N ALA A 643 -12.95 17.67 -30.32
CA ALA A 643 -13.75 17.08 -29.25
C ALA A 643 -13.28 17.47 -27.83
N ASP A 644 -12.02 17.89 -27.68
CA ASP A 644 -11.43 18.36 -26.43
C ASP A 644 -10.61 19.62 -26.70
N VAL A 645 -11.07 20.76 -26.16
CA VAL A 645 -10.33 22.04 -26.19
C VAL A 645 -9.39 22.05 -24.98
N MET A 646 -8.38 21.16 -24.98
CA MET A 646 -7.31 21.22 -23.99
C MET A 646 -6.31 22.32 -24.39
N PRO A 647 -5.73 23.09 -23.43
CA PRO A 647 -4.81 24.19 -23.74
C PRO A 647 -3.62 23.78 -24.63
N GLU A 648 -3.10 22.57 -24.46
CA GLU A 648 -2.02 22.01 -25.28
C GLU A 648 -2.43 21.78 -26.74
N MET A 649 -3.70 21.44 -26.99
CA MET A 649 -4.22 21.25 -28.34
C MET A 649 -4.41 22.60 -29.05
N GLU A 650 -4.90 23.60 -28.33
CA GLU A 650 -5.08 24.97 -28.84
C GLU A 650 -3.73 25.57 -29.27
N GLU A 651 -2.68 25.40 -28.46
CA GLU A 651 -1.32 25.83 -28.82
C GLU A 651 -0.79 25.14 -30.09
N ARG A 652 -1.06 23.83 -30.23
CA ARG A 652 -0.68 23.06 -31.43
C ARG A 652 -1.42 23.52 -32.69
N CYS A 653 -2.70 23.85 -32.57
CA CYS A 653 -3.52 24.37 -33.66
C CYS A 653 -3.01 25.74 -34.13
N LEU A 654 -2.75 26.66 -33.20
CA LEU A 654 -2.18 27.97 -33.49
C LEU A 654 -0.80 27.86 -34.18
N LYS A 655 0.09 26.99 -33.66
CA LYS A 655 1.40 26.73 -34.27
C LYS A 655 1.32 26.14 -35.68
N ALA A 656 0.27 25.39 -35.99
CA ALA A 656 0.04 24.85 -37.33
C ALA A 656 -0.48 25.91 -38.32
N GLY A 657 -0.96 27.05 -37.83
CA GLY A 657 -1.50 28.15 -38.65
C GLY A 657 -3.03 28.21 -38.69
N MET A 658 -3.72 27.53 -37.76
CA MET A 658 -5.15 27.73 -37.51
C MET A 658 -5.36 29.02 -36.71
N VAL A 659 -6.54 29.63 -36.84
CA VAL A 659 -6.82 30.96 -36.29
C VAL A 659 -7.82 30.96 -35.13
N ASP A 660 -8.62 29.90 -35.01
CA ASP A 660 -9.63 29.75 -33.96
C ASP A 660 -10.04 28.27 -33.82
N ALA A 661 -10.89 27.96 -32.85
CA ALA A 661 -11.41 26.61 -32.64
C ALA A 661 -12.91 26.61 -32.30
N VAL A 662 -13.61 25.57 -32.75
CA VAL A 662 -15.00 25.27 -32.40
C VAL A 662 -15.05 23.87 -31.78
N GLY A 663 -15.69 23.77 -30.61
CA GLY A 663 -15.86 22.50 -29.91
C GLY A 663 -16.86 21.59 -30.63
N LYS A 664 -16.60 20.27 -30.61
CA LYS A 664 -17.56 19.24 -30.99
C LYS A 664 -18.30 18.77 -29.71
N PRO A 665 -19.64 18.68 -29.70
CA PRO A 665 -20.56 18.85 -30.82
C PRO A 665 -20.76 20.31 -31.22
N ILE A 666 -20.97 20.53 -32.52
CA ILE A 666 -21.18 21.86 -33.12
C ILE A 666 -22.45 22.48 -32.54
N GLN A 667 -22.31 23.55 -31.77
CA GLN A 667 -23.43 24.40 -31.35
C GLN A 667 -23.65 25.49 -32.38
N ILE A 668 -24.89 25.67 -32.85
CA ILE A 668 -25.23 26.58 -33.95
C ILE A 668 -24.82 28.02 -33.63
N GLU A 669 -25.08 28.48 -32.40
CA GLU A 669 -24.77 29.85 -31.95
C GLU A 669 -23.26 30.08 -31.85
N ALA A 670 -22.52 29.11 -31.31
CA ALA A 670 -21.07 29.18 -31.19
C ALA A 670 -20.40 29.17 -32.57
N LEU A 671 -20.85 28.29 -33.46
CA LEU A 671 -20.36 28.24 -34.83
C LEU A 671 -20.66 29.55 -35.57
N HIS A 672 -21.89 30.06 -35.50
CA HIS A 672 -22.25 31.34 -36.13
C HIS A 672 -21.38 32.50 -35.63
N ALA A 673 -21.11 32.58 -34.33
CA ALA A 673 -20.27 33.64 -33.76
C ALA A 673 -18.83 33.62 -34.30
N VAL A 674 -18.22 32.42 -34.36
CA VAL A 674 -16.85 32.27 -34.88
C VAL A 674 -16.82 32.54 -36.39
N LEU A 675 -17.79 32.02 -37.15
CA LEU A 675 -17.88 32.27 -38.60
C LEU A 675 -18.06 33.77 -38.89
N ALA A 676 -18.99 34.45 -38.22
CA ALA A 676 -19.24 35.88 -38.42
C ALA A 676 -17.98 36.72 -38.14
N LYS A 677 -17.27 36.42 -37.04
CA LYS A 677 -16.00 37.08 -36.67
C LYS A 677 -14.97 37.01 -37.81
N TRP A 678 -14.70 35.81 -38.33
CA TRP A 678 -13.62 35.61 -39.30
C TRP A 678 -14.00 35.96 -40.73
N LEU A 679 -15.28 35.89 -41.08
CA LEU A 679 -15.77 36.34 -42.39
C LEU A 679 -15.79 37.87 -42.50
N ASP A 680 -16.16 38.60 -41.44
CA ASP A 680 -16.08 40.07 -41.40
C ASP A 680 -14.62 40.56 -41.43
N ASP A 681 -13.72 39.92 -40.68
CA ASP A 681 -12.28 40.21 -40.69
C ASP A 681 -11.62 39.94 -42.05
N ALA A 682 -12.04 38.88 -42.75
CA ALA A 682 -11.55 38.56 -44.08
C ALA A 682 -12.02 39.58 -45.13
N ARG A 683 -13.30 39.99 -45.07
CA ARG A 683 -13.86 41.04 -45.94
C ARG A 683 -13.20 42.40 -45.71
N SER A 684 -13.02 42.79 -44.46
CA SER A 684 -12.35 44.06 -44.12
C SER A 684 -10.89 44.14 -44.58
N LYS A 685 -10.17 43.00 -44.61
CA LYS A 685 -8.79 42.94 -45.12
C LYS A 685 -8.71 42.89 -46.65
N ALA A 686 -9.74 42.39 -47.32
CA ALA A 686 -9.84 42.41 -48.77
C ALA A 686 -10.18 43.81 -49.32
N ASP A 687 -10.99 44.59 -48.61
CA ASP A 687 -11.33 45.97 -49.00
C ASP A 687 -10.18 46.97 -48.76
N ALA A 688 -9.17 46.60 -47.96
CA ALA A 688 -8.01 47.43 -47.61
C ALA A 688 -6.74 47.12 -48.43
N ALA A 689 -6.76 46.07 -49.27
CA ALA A 689 -5.65 45.61 -50.11
C ALA A 689 -5.92 45.92 -51.58
#